data_AF-A0A0D2MNL3-F1
#
_entry.id   AF-A0A0D2MNL3-F1
#
_cell.length_a   1.000
_cell.length_b   1.000
_cell.length_c   1.000
_cell.angle_alpha   90.00
_cell.angle_beta   90.00
_cell.angle_gamma   90.00
#
_symmetry.space_group_name_H-M   'P 1'
#
loop_
_entity.id
_entity.type
_entity.pdbx_description
1 polymer ?
#
loop_
_entity_poly.entity_id
_entity_poly.type
_entity_poly.pdbx_seq_one_letter_code
_entity_poly.pdbx_strand_id
1 'polypeptide(L)'
;MIKFIEDALTSSTIAFDVVVFDKAATPRLNLTNAFWHANGTGKYRGYFMYPNLEAIGDLTKDEVTTLWDYQVKTGVRSAKFGAWVATLGFNPAYDASGSQDLGMSLTAAAPLGTSGIPLDAALSANGLWRTPGKLAEPMTYCAIWANDFAGTGIIPPCTPTPILTLAAAPALGPAWANPGVTGVLVKYGDGRETMGFVHDCADWSATCGTLTKLATDWMASGPAGVDTAPPPPPPPPRTVVIDHRVLILTVPGFTSTDFIVQTLTAYGIPHDVVRFDQDATPRLDLQALFWNPDGTGRYSSFVMYPNLEATGQLRQAEVNLIWDYQKKTGARSVKFGVWPSNVGWDPNYAACSAAAGTMGFTAATPLGISGIRATAQLSTSGLYRCPGIKATPQTSCGIWAADFSTTGLVPACTPTSILETPDGVVGTLVKYGDGRESMAFVFDCAGWSTSCVLLSHLAVTWMTQGVIAGERRALLSVQMDDVFLGTEADNKTYRCSVADWNAQVKYQEQTVAGWPNTPPGTDIKLEMPWNGNGILEMAENKGLTTSLEVFSEGCFDFPEYFTLGCSCWSVGAANCPASAPQFCRQCIKDWAKPAGYGANRVPANLDNATTYDAEKQIGLNVLMAAAAHLNLASKPTSSNKCMVTPQISGLMNGDALRALRAAGLECATGDNTWEHLKNQQHPYQMLYSNAARNGYDGFAFLPRFATEIYYNCTNAAQIERLYNNLYQPYYGSYSTIADIIKREAVRVVREGLLALKHDPYMMHQANLAVDSTGQSLAMRWITGVLNEFHALVNWPVQSKKLDDLYAIFKEREARDACKLSYKIEIAPNKQVQAVTITSGGGACDAPLTVPATTTASAGAAQRIGNDAPAYKIPLAAGGSARVTLSGGPTWSLP
;
A
#
# COMPACT_ATOMS: atom_id res chain seq x y z
N MET A 1 2.15 -26.83 25.79
CA MET A 1 3.19 -27.43 26.65
C MET A 1 3.40 -26.63 27.93
N ILE A 2 3.46 -25.29 27.90
CA ILE A 2 3.60 -24.45 29.10
C ILE A 2 2.34 -23.67 29.49
N LYS A 3 1.20 -23.93 28.85
CA LYS A 3 0.00 -23.08 29.03
C LYS A 3 -0.56 -23.15 30.44
N PHE A 4 -0.38 -24.28 31.15
CA PHE A 4 -0.67 -24.36 32.60
C PHE A 4 0.11 -23.32 33.44
N ILE A 5 1.32 -22.94 33.00
CA ILE A 5 2.12 -21.90 33.65
C ILE A 5 1.59 -20.51 33.30
N GLU A 6 1.36 -20.27 32.00
CA GLU A 6 0.83 -19.00 31.50
C GLU A 6 -0.54 -18.67 32.12
N ASP A 7 -1.43 -19.66 32.22
CA ASP A 7 -2.77 -19.50 32.81
C ASP A 7 -2.69 -19.19 34.31
N ALA A 8 -1.78 -19.83 35.04
CA ALA A 8 -1.56 -19.57 36.47
C ALA A 8 -0.95 -18.18 36.74
N LEU A 9 0.00 -17.74 35.91
CA LEU A 9 0.61 -16.41 35.99
C LEU A 9 -0.39 -15.31 35.61
N THR A 10 -1.15 -15.53 34.53
CA THR A 10 -2.19 -14.62 34.05
C THR A 10 -3.30 -14.45 35.09
N SER A 11 -3.79 -15.55 35.67
CA SER A 11 -4.81 -15.50 36.73
C SER A 11 -4.32 -14.84 38.01
N SER A 12 -3.01 -14.82 38.24
CA SER A 12 -2.37 -14.12 39.37
C SER A 12 -1.94 -12.69 39.01
N THR A 13 -2.26 -12.20 37.80
CA THR A 13 -1.88 -10.87 37.29
C THR A 13 -0.38 -10.59 37.30
N ILE A 14 0.44 -11.63 37.19
CA ILE A 14 1.90 -11.51 37.17
C ILE A 14 2.35 -11.35 35.71
N ALA A 15 3.15 -10.32 35.45
CA ALA A 15 3.79 -10.12 34.16
C ALA A 15 4.90 -11.17 33.94
N PHE A 16 4.97 -11.74 32.74
CA PHE A 16 5.95 -12.75 32.39
C PHE A 16 6.37 -12.63 30.93
N ASP A 17 7.58 -13.10 30.63
CA ASP A 17 8.06 -13.35 29.27
C ASP A 17 8.17 -14.86 29.05
N VAL A 18 7.95 -15.30 27.81
CA VAL A 18 8.21 -16.68 27.40
C VAL A 18 9.48 -16.71 26.57
N VAL A 19 10.49 -17.43 27.07
CA VAL A 19 11.77 -17.63 26.38
C VAL A 19 11.85 -19.06 25.90
N VAL A 20 11.77 -19.27 24.59
CA VAL A 20 11.95 -20.58 23.96
C VAL A 20 13.42 -20.77 23.66
N PHE A 21 14.02 -21.80 24.24
CA PHE A 21 15.40 -22.18 23.97
C PHE A 21 15.44 -23.28 22.91
N ASP A 22 16.18 -23.03 21.83
CA ASP A 22 16.46 -24.04 20.81
C ASP A 22 17.98 -24.25 20.73
N LYS A 23 18.42 -25.46 21.08
CA LYS A 23 19.85 -25.82 21.05
C LYS A 23 20.45 -25.78 19.64
N ALA A 24 19.62 -25.87 18.60
CA ALA A 24 20.03 -25.87 17.19
C ALA A 24 19.98 -24.47 16.54
N ALA A 25 19.45 -23.46 17.23
CA ALA A 25 19.33 -22.11 16.68
C ALA A 25 20.69 -21.47 16.38
N THR A 26 20.79 -20.73 15.26
CA THR A 26 21.98 -19.97 14.87
C THR A 26 21.59 -18.53 14.47
N PRO A 27 21.98 -17.49 15.24
CA PRO A 27 22.76 -17.57 16.47
C PRO A 27 21.94 -18.16 17.64
N ARG A 28 22.63 -18.91 18.50
CA ARG A 28 22.06 -19.46 19.74
C ARG A 28 21.67 -18.32 20.70
N LEU A 29 20.61 -18.52 21.49
CA LEU A 29 20.12 -17.51 22.42
C LEU A 29 21.20 -17.15 23.45
N ASN A 30 21.51 -15.86 23.57
CA ASN A 30 22.42 -15.36 24.60
C ASN A 30 21.68 -15.23 25.95
N LEU A 31 21.89 -16.19 26.85
CA LEU A 31 21.23 -16.21 28.17
C LEU A 31 21.63 -15.04 29.08
N THR A 32 22.85 -14.49 28.92
CA THR A 32 23.24 -13.28 29.65
C THR A 32 22.32 -12.12 29.28
N ASN A 33 22.12 -11.87 27.98
CA ASN A 33 21.22 -10.83 27.52
C ASN A 33 19.74 -11.14 27.82
N ALA A 34 19.37 -12.42 27.92
CA ALA A 34 18.02 -12.81 28.29
C ALA A 34 17.69 -12.41 29.73
N PHE A 35 18.60 -12.64 30.68
CA PHE A 35 18.36 -12.43 32.11
C PHE A 35 18.84 -11.07 32.64
N TRP A 36 19.80 -10.43 31.97
CA TRP A 36 20.42 -9.18 32.43
C TRP A 36 20.12 -8.01 31.50
N HIS A 37 19.96 -6.83 32.09
CA HIS A 37 20.05 -5.57 31.39
C HIS A 37 21.52 -5.19 31.14
N ALA A 38 21.78 -4.33 30.15
CA ALA A 38 23.14 -3.89 29.81
C ALA A 38 23.85 -3.12 30.95
N ASN A 39 23.10 -2.57 31.91
CA ASN A 39 23.61 -1.90 33.10
C ASN A 39 23.92 -2.88 34.27
N GLY A 40 23.77 -4.20 34.06
CA GLY A 40 24.03 -5.22 35.07
C GLY A 40 22.88 -5.47 36.06
N THR A 41 21.70 -4.88 35.87
CA THR A 41 20.51 -5.22 36.70
C THR A 41 19.77 -6.42 36.12
N GLY A 42 19.15 -7.23 36.99
CA GLY A 42 18.36 -8.39 36.57
C GLY A 42 16.98 -8.03 36.04
N LYS A 43 16.50 -8.77 35.03
CA LYS A 43 15.20 -8.52 34.35
C LYS A 43 13.99 -9.16 35.03
N TYR A 44 14.18 -10.30 35.68
CA TYR A 44 13.11 -11.17 36.16
C TYR A 44 13.15 -11.37 37.68
N ARG A 45 11.98 -11.41 38.34
CA ARG A 45 11.86 -11.67 39.79
C ARG A 45 11.83 -13.16 40.17
N GLY A 46 11.82 -14.02 39.16
CA GLY A 46 11.86 -15.47 39.26
C GLY A 46 11.68 -16.07 37.87
N TYR A 47 11.92 -17.37 37.72
CA TYR A 47 11.70 -18.03 36.44
C TYR A 47 11.19 -19.46 36.61
N PHE A 48 10.34 -19.86 35.68
CA PHE A 48 9.95 -21.25 35.48
C PHE A 48 10.82 -21.89 34.41
N MET A 49 11.04 -23.20 34.52
CA MET A 49 11.72 -23.98 33.50
C MET A 49 10.93 -25.26 33.20
N TYR A 50 10.52 -25.42 31.94
CA TYR A 50 9.85 -26.61 31.46
C TYR A 50 10.14 -26.91 29.98
N PRO A 51 10.57 -28.14 29.64
CA PRO A 51 11.11 -29.15 30.57
C PRO A 51 12.36 -28.63 31.29
N ASN A 52 12.90 -29.38 32.25
CA ASN A 52 14.11 -28.99 32.97
C ASN A 52 15.36 -28.98 32.05
N LEU A 53 15.55 -27.86 31.34
CA LEU A 53 16.60 -27.65 30.34
C LEU A 53 18.02 -27.92 30.87
N GLU A 54 18.26 -27.66 32.16
CA GLU A 54 19.54 -27.91 32.82
C GLU A 54 19.90 -29.40 32.87
N ALA A 55 18.89 -30.28 33.00
CA ALA A 55 19.10 -31.71 33.21
C ALA A 55 18.96 -32.55 31.93
N ILE A 56 18.19 -32.09 30.95
CA ILE A 56 17.98 -32.82 29.69
C ILE A 56 19.12 -32.64 28.68
N GLY A 57 20.11 -31.78 28.98
CA GLY A 57 21.29 -31.57 28.14
C GLY A 57 21.07 -30.67 26.94
N ASP A 58 20.10 -29.75 27.01
CA ASP A 58 19.95 -28.70 26.00
C ASP A 58 20.81 -27.47 26.32
N LEU A 59 21.17 -27.25 27.60
CA LEU A 59 22.08 -26.21 28.04
C LEU A 59 23.51 -26.74 28.22
N THR A 60 24.49 -25.95 27.80
CA THR A 60 25.90 -26.15 28.10
C THR A 60 26.20 -25.85 29.58
N LYS A 61 27.36 -26.29 30.07
CA LYS A 61 27.80 -26.02 31.45
C LYS A 61 27.82 -24.53 31.77
N ASP A 62 28.33 -23.71 30.85
CA ASP A 62 28.45 -22.26 31.02
C ASP A 62 27.07 -21.57 31.05
N GLU A 63 26.12 -22.03 30.23
CA GLU A 63 24.74 -21.55 30.22
C GLU A 63 24.01 -21.88 31.52
N VAL A 64 24.19 -23.10 32.07
CA VAL A 64 23.65 -23.46 33.39
C VAL A 64 24.25 -22.56 34.47
N THR A 65 25.57 -22.35 34.45
CA THR A 65 26.21 -21.44 35.42
C THR A 65 25.77 -19.99 35.26
N THR A 66 25.39 -19.55 34.05
CA THR A 66 24.85 -18.20 33.81
C THR A 66 23.49 -18.02 34.49
N LEU A 67 22.62 -19.03 34.42
CA LEU A 67 21.33 -19.02 35.13
C LEU A 67 21.53 -19.04 36.64
N TRP A 68 22.48 -19.84 37.13
CA TRP A 68 22.75 -19.94 38.56
C TRP A 68 23.39 -18.66 39.11
N ASP A 69 24.31 -18.05 38.37
CA ASP A 69 24.90 -16.75 38.69
C ASP A 69 23.82 -15.66 38.79
N TYR A 70 22.81 -15.70 37.91
CA TYR A 70 21.62 -14.85 38.03
C TYR A 70 20.92 -15.01 39.38
N GLN A 71 20.61 -16.24 39.78
CA GLN A 71 19.97 -16.52 41.07
C GLN A 71 20.84 -16.07 42.26
N VAL A 72 22.14 -16.38 42.24
CA VAL A 72 23.07 -16.01 43.33
C VAL A 72 23.17 -14.49 43.48
N LYS A 73 23.32 -13.76 42.37
CA LYS A 73 23.52 -12.30 42.40
C LYS A 73 22.25 -11.52 42.69
N THR A 74 21.08 -12.03 42.30
CA THR A 74 19.80 -11.30 42.45
C THR A 74 18.95 -11.81 43.61
N GLY A 75 19.25 -13.01 44.14
CA GLY A 75 18.44 -13.67 45.16
C GLY A 75 17.13 -14.26 44.63
N VAL A 76 16.92 -14.31 43.31
CA VAL A 76 15.67 -14.81 42.74
C VAL A 76 15.51 -16.31 42.89
N ARG A 77 14.25 -16.72 43.03
CA ARG A 77 13.83 -18.12 43.12
C ARG A 77 13.48 -18.69 41.74
N SER A 78 13.60 -19.99 41.59
CA SER A 78 13.21 -20.69 40.35
C SER A 78 12.25 -21.84 40.63
N ALA A 79 11.38 -22.16 39.67
CA ALA A 79 10.53 -23.35 39.72
C ALA A 79 10.72 -24.24 38.48
N LYS A 80 10.72 -25.57 38.68
CA LYS A 80 11.03 -26.53 37.61
C LYS A 80 10.01 -27.66 37.59
N PHE A 81 9.53 -28.00 36.40
CA PHE A 81 8.68 -29.17 36.16
C PHE A 81 9.42 -30.19 35.27
N GLY A 82 9.07 -31.47 35.38
CA GLY A 82 9.80 -32.55 34.70
C GLY A 82 11.26 -32.67 35.15
N ALA A 83 11.54 -32.36 36.42
CA ALA A 83 12.90 -32.40 36.95
C ALA A 83 13.30 -33.83 37.33
N TRP A 84 14.53 -34.22 37.02
CA TRP A 84 15.05 -35.50 37.51
C TRP A 84 15.31 -35.44 39.02
N VAL A 85 14.81 -36.40 39.79
CA VAL A 85 14.78 -36.31 41.27
C VAL A 85 16.17 -36.20 41.93
N ALA A 86 17.22 -36.74 41.30
CA ALA A 86 18.59 -36.57 41.77
C ALA A 86 19.08 -35.11 41.68
N THR A 87 18.54 -34.32 40.73
CA THR A 87 18.81 -32.87 40.64
C THR A 87 18.13 -32.08 41.77
N LEU A 88 17.22 -32.74 42.50
CA LEU A 88 16.52 -32.19 43.65
C LEU A 88 16.96 -32.84 44.98
N GLY A 89 18.05 -33.63 44.97
CA GLY A 89 18.66 -34.16 46.19
C GLY A 89 17.99 -35.40 46.77
N PHE A 90 17.39 -36.26 45.95
CA PHE A 90 16.86 -37.55 46.40
C PHE A 90 17.28 -38.69 45.47
N ASN A 91 17.57 -39.87 46.05
CA ASN A 91 17.80 -41.06 45.25
C ASN A 91 16.51 -41.46 44.51
N PRO A 92 16.58 -41.77 43.20
CA PRO A 92 15.40 -42.20 42.45
C PRO A 92 14.89 -43.56 42.94
N ALA A 93 13.57 -43.68 43.03
CA ALA A 93 12.93 -45.00 42.98
C ALA A 93 12.90 -45.39 41.49
N TYR A 94 13.81 -46.30 41.07
CA TYR A 94 14.05 -46.67 39.66
C TYR A 94 12.90 -47.44 38.99
N ASP A 95 11.70 -46.88 39.01
CA ASP A 95 10.53 -47.35 38.27
C ASP A 95 9.70 -46.13 37.87
N ALA A 96 9.70 -45.79 36.59
CA ALA A 96 8.99 -44.63 36.06
C ALA A 96 7.64 -45.07 35.48
N SER A 97 6.54 -44.49 35.96
CA SER A 97 5.20 -44.80 35.46
C SER A 97 4.42 -43.51 35.16
N GLY A 98 3.75 -43.47 34.01
CA GLY A 98 2.94 -42.30 33.59
C GLY A 98 1.44 -42.53 33.58
N SER A 99 0.96 -43.76 33.80
CA SER A 99 -0.44 -44.14 33.57
C SER A 99 -1.28 -44.36 34.83
N GLN A 100 -0.67 -44.34 36.02
CA GLN A 100 -1.39 -44.67 37.27
C GLN A 100 -1.90 -43.39 37.95
N ASP A 101 -3.16 -43.42 38.38
CA ASP A 101 -3.74 -42.39 39.25
C ASP A 101 -3.31 -42.65 40.70
N LEU A 102 -2.23 -42.00 41.11
CA LEU A 102 -1.76 -42.01 42.49
C LEU A 102 -2.05 -40.64 43.11
N GLY A 103 -2.59 -40.66 44.34
CA GLY A 103 -2.81 -39.46 45.11
C GLY A 103 -1.49 -38.77 45.46
N MET A 104 -1.48 -37.44 45.38
CA MET A 104 -0.39 -36.60 45.86
C MET A 104 -0.86 -35.78 47.06
N SER A 105 0.05 -35.52 48.00
CA SER A 105 -0.28 -34.78 49.22
C SER A 105 0.80 -33.78 49.57
N LEU A 106 0.40 -32.55 49.88
CA LEU A 106 1.32 -31.52 50.35
C LEU A 106 1.78 -31.88 51.77
N THR A 107 3.06 -31.69 52.05
CA THR A 107 3.59 -31.88 53.40
C THR A 107 3.44 -30.60 54.21
N ALA A 108 3.58 -30.68 55.54
CA ALA A 108 3.61 -29.50 56.40
C ALA A 108 4.77 -28.53 56.07
N ALA A 109 5.75 -28.96 55.27
CA ALA A 109 6.85 -28.12 54.81
C ALA A 109 6.54 -27.39 53.49
N ALA A 110 5.40 -27.67 52.85
CA ALA A 110 4.98 -26.94 51.66
C ALA A 110 4.79 -25.45 51.97
N PRO A 111 5.41 -24.52 51.21
CA PRO A 111 5.29 -23.10 51.46
C PRO A 111 3.95 -22.58 50.94
N LEU A 112 2.86 -22.88 51.64
CA LEU A 112 1.50 -22.54 51.21
C LEU A 112 1.28 -21.01 51.13
N GLY A 113 2.01 -20.23 51.92
CA GLY A 113 2.05 -18.77 51.82
C GLY A 113 0.68 -18.11 51.70
N THR A 114 0.54 -17.22 50.71
CA THR A 114 -0.73 -16.58 50.32
C THR A 114 -1.39 -17.25 49.11
N SER A 115 -0.90 -18.43 48.70
CA SER A 115 -1.39 -19.14 47.50
C SER A 115 -2.88 -19.51 47.58
N GLY A 116 -3.45 -19.58 48.79
CA GLY A 116 -4.82 -20.02 49.04
C GLY A 116 -5.02 -21.53 48.79
N ILE A 117 -3.94 -22.30 48.68
CA ILE A 117 -3.97 -23.76 48.51
C ILE A 117 -4.02 -24.40 49.90
N PRO A 118 -5.04 -25.20 50.23
CA PRO A 118 -5.10 -25.87 51.51
C PRO A 118 -4.17 -27.10 51.54
N LEU A 119 -3.72 -27.50 52.74
CA LEU A 119 -2.80 -28.62 52.92
C LEU A 119 -3.39 -29.96 52.43
N ASP A 120 -4.71 -30.10 52.47
CA ASP A 120 -5.48 -31.26 52.02
C ASP A 120 -6.00 -31.13 50.58
N ALA A 121 -5.41 -30.24 49.77
CA ALA A 121 -5.74 -30.11 48.35
C ALA A 121 -5.72 -31.47 47.64
N ALA A 122 -6.81 -31.79 46.93
CA ALA A 122 -6.94 -33.04 46.18
C ALA A 122 -6.04 -33.00 44.93
N LEU A 123 -4.82 -33.54 45.06
CA LEU A 123 -3.84 -33.61 43.98
C LEU A 123 -3.73 -35.04 43.45
N SER A 124 -3.69 -35.19 42.13
CA SER A 124 -3.58 -36.49 41.46
C SER A 124 -2.45 -36.48 40.45
N ALA A 125 -1.76 -37.62 40.35
CA ALA A 125 -0.72 -37.90 39.37
C ALA A 125 -1.25 -38.63 38.11
N ASN A 126 -2.58 -38.73 37.95
CA ASN A 126 -3.18 -39.39 36.80
C ASN A 126 -2.67 -38.78 35.49
N GLY A 127 -2.15 -39.61 34.59
CA GLY A 127 -1.63 -39.22 33.27
C GLY A 127 -0.34 -38.37 33.28
N LEU A 128 0.27 -38.13 34.44
CA LEU A 128 1.53 -37.39 34.55
C LEU A 128 2.71 -38.37 34.67
N TRP A 129 3.59 -38.35 33.66
CA TRP A 129 4.85 -39.10 33.73
C TRP A 129 5.73 -38.57 34.85
N ARG A 130 6.40 -39.46 35.59
CA ARG A 130 7.15 -39.11 36.80
C ARG A 130 8.18 -40.16 37.16
N THR A 131 9.21 -39.73 37.90
CA THR A 131 10.13 -40.63 38.61
C THR A 131 10.30 -40.14 40.05
N PRO A 132 9.55 -40.70 41.01
CA PRO A 132 9.58 -40.24 42.39
C PRO A 132 10.92 -40.55 43.06
N GLY A 133 11.30 -39.72 44.03
CA GLY A 133 12.42 -39.99 44.92
C GLY A 133 12.01 -40.88 46.08
N LYS A 134 12.97 -41.57 46.67
CA LYS A 134 12.76 -42.32 47.91
C LYS A 134 12.79 -41.37 49.11
N LEU A 135 11.64 -41.22 49.79
CA LEU A 135 11.49 -40.25 50.89
C LEU A 135 12.52 -40.42 52.02
N ALA A 136 12.95 -41.66 52.31
CA ALA A 136 13.92 -41.98 53.36
C ALA A 136 15.40 -41.89 52.92
N GLU A 137 15.68 -41.51 51.66
CA GLU A 137 17.04 -41.43 51.11
C GLU A 137 17.35 -40.03 50.54
N PRO A 138 17.35 -38.97 51.37
CA PRO A 138 17.83 -37.65 50.95
C PRO A 138 19.33 -37.68 50.69
N MET A 139 19.76 -36.92 49.68
CA MET A 139 21.16 -36.70 49.32
C MET A 139 21.66 -35.38 49.92
N THR A 140 22.98 -35.25 50.10
CA THR A 140 23.62 -34.01 50.57
C THR A 140 24.04 -33.08 49.43
N TYR A 141 23.76 -33.47 48.19
CA TYR A 141 24.12 -32.74 46.96
C TYR A 141 23.03 -32.93 45.90
N CYS A 142 22.90 -31.93 45.03
CA CYS A 142 21.89 -31.88 43.97
C CYS A 142 22.61 -31.88 42.62
N ALA A 143 23.02 -33.05 42.14
CA ALA A 143 23.91 -33.17 41.00
C ALA A 143 23.16 -33.10 39.66
N ILE A 144 23.77 -32.39 38.70
CA ILE A 144 23.36 -32.38 37.30
C ILE A 144 24.42 -33.07 36.46
N TRP A 145 24.00 -34.09 35.71
CA TRP A 145 24.81 -34.90 34.80
C TRP A 145 24.16 -34.88 33.41
N ALA A 146 24.32 -33.77 32.69
CA ALA A 146 23.73 -33.60 31.37
C ALA A 146 24.74 -33.92 30.26
N ASN A 147 24.28 -34.26 29.05
CA ASN A 147 25.11 -34.79 27.95
C ASN A 147 26.40 -33.97 27.70
N ASP A 148 26.31 -32.64 27.66
CA ASP A 148 27.43 -31.74 27.36
C ASP A 148 28.50 -31.69 28.48
N PHE A 149 28.21 -32.18 29.68
CA PHE A 149 29.15 -32.19 30.81
C PHE A 149 29.03 -33.43 31.70
N ALA A 150 28.59 -34.56 31.13
CA ALA A 150 28.34 -35.81 31.86
C ALA A 150 29.58 -36.36 32.60
N GLY A 151 30.79 -36.07 32.10
CA GLY A 151 32.04 -36.51 32.74
C GLY A 151 32.51 -35.63 33.91
N THR A 152 32.03 -34.39 34.02
CA THR A 152 32.45 -33.46 35.10
C THR A 152 31.32 -33.11 36.07
N GLY A 153 30.08 -33.17 35.60
CA GLY A 153 28.89 -32.80 36.36
C GLY A 153 28.89 -31.35 36.85
N ILE A 154 27.79 -30.99 37.49
CA ILE A 154 27.73 -29.85 38.40
C ILE A 154 27.12 -30.36 39.71
N ILE A 155 27.89 -30.36 40.80
CA ILE A 155 27.56 -31.06 42.05
C ILE A 155 27.53 -30.06 43.23
N PRO A 156 26.56 -29.14 43.28
CA PRO A 156 26.44 -28.23 44.41
C PRO A 156 25.96 -28.96 45.67
N PRO A 157 26.47 -28.61 46.87
CA PRO A 157 25.84 -29.02 48.11
C PRO A 157 24.43 -28.44 48.18
N CYS A 158 23.47 -29.22 48.67
CA CYS A 158 22.09 -28.77 48.81
C CYS A 158 21.39 -29.41 50.01
N THR A 159 20.34 -28.75 50.46
CA THR A 159 19.43 -29.24 51.50
C THR A 159 18.04 -29.41 50.88
N PRO A 160 17.64 -30.65 50.56
CA PRO A 160 16.35 -30.94 49.93
C PRO A 160 15.25 -31.11 51.00
N THR A 161 14.11 -30.44 50.81
CA THR A 161 12.95 -30.48 51.72
C THR A 161 11.73 -31.00 50.96
N PRO A 162 11.19 -32.19 51.29
CA PRO A 162 9.97 -32.71 50.65
C PRO A 162 8.77 -31.82 50.93
N ILE A 163 8.16 -31.29 49.86
CA ILE A 163 6.94 -30.47 49.95
C ILE A 163 5.71 -31.16 49.37
N LEU A 164 5.91 -32.20 48.55
CA LEU A 164 4.83 -32.97 47.93
C LEU A 164 5.23 -34.45 47.90
N THR A 165 4.39 -35.29 48.50
CA THR A 165 4.56 -36.75 48.52
C THR A 165 3.58 -37.42 47.57
N LEU A 166 3.94 -38.63 47.17
CA LEU A 166 3.14 -39.52 46.34
C LEU A 166 2.73 -40.73 47.17
N ALA A 167 1.46 -41.11 47.12
CA ALA A 167 0.93 -42.24 47.87
C ALA A 167 1.68 -43.55 47.55
N ALA A 168 1.85 -44.40 48.57
CA ALA A 168 2.36 -45.75 48.38
C ALA A 168 1.36 -46.59 47.56
N ALA A 169 1.88 -47.40 46.66
CA ALA A 169 1.09 -48.32 45.85
C ALA A 169 1.83 -49.66 45.71
N PRO A 170 1.84 -50.50 46.77
CA PRO A 170 2.60 -51.75 46.79
C PRO A 170 2.26 -52.70 45.63
N ALA A 171 1.05 -52.59 45.06
CA ALA A 171 0.60 -53.36 43.89
C ALA A 171 1.42 -53.08 42.62
N LEU A 172 2.11 -51.95 42.54
CA LEU A 172 2.95 -51.57 41.40
C LEU A 172 4.39 -52.12 41.50
N GLY A 173 4.75 -52.71 42.64
CA GLY A 173 6.05 -53.33 42.87
C GLY A 173 6.79 -52.77 44.09
N PRO A 174 7.95 -53.36 44.44
CA PRO A 174 8.70 -53.01 45.65
C PRO A 174 9.14 -51.53 45.70
N ALA A 175 9.36 -50.90 44.54
CA ALA A 175 9.73 -49.50 44.44
C ALA A 175 8.63 -48.54 44.94
N TRP A 176 7.37 -49.00 44.96
CA TRP A 176 6.18 -48.22 45.32
C TRP A 176 5.59 -48.63 46.67
N ALA A 177 6.25 -49.54 47.40
CA ALA A 177 5.77 -50.04 48.69
C ALA A 177 5.69 -48.94 49.77
N ASN A 178 6.46 -47.86 49.60
CA ASN A 178 6.51 -46.72 50.50
C ASN A 178 6.12 -45.42 49.77
N PRO A 179 5.68 -44.38 50.49
CA PRO A 179 5.44 -43.07 49.89
C PRO A 179 6.70 -42.51 49.22
N GLY A 180 6.54 -41.97 48.01
CA GLY A 180 7.59 -41.29 47.26
C GLY A 180 7.60 -39.78 47.50
N VAL A 181 8.68 -39.11 47.15
CA VAL A 181 8.74 -37.64 47.04
C VAL A 181 8.58 -37.23 45.57
N THR A 182 7.67 -36.29 45.31
CA THR A 182 7.36 -35.82 43.95
C THR A 182 7.44 -34.30 43.78
N GLY A 183 7.59 -33.56 44.88
CA GLY A 183 7.95 -32.14 44.88
C GLY A 183 8.88 -31.82 46.03
N VAL A 184 9.89 -31.00 45.75
CA VAL A 184 10.98 -30.67 46.68
C VAL A 184 11.27 -29.17 46.64
N LEU A 185 11.45 -28.58 47.81
CA LEU A 185 12.10 -27.29 47.97
C LEU A 185 13.59 -27.51 48.23
N VAL A 186 14.44 -26.99 47.36
CA VAL A 186 15.90 -27.17 47.41
C VAL A 186 16.55 -25.86 47.77
N LYS A 187 17.37 -25.86 48.83
CA LYS A 187 18.27 -24.76 49.18
C LYS A 187 19.72 -25.17 48.90
N TYR A 188 20.41 -24.43 48.04
CA TYR A 188 21.80 -24.73 47.67
C TYR A 188 22.78 -24.01 48.60
N GLY A 189 24.00 -24.54 48.74
CA GLY A 189 25.03 -23.95 49.59
C GLY A 189 25.54 -22.58 49.13
N ASP A 190 25.27 -22.21 47.87
CA ASP A 190 25.56 -20.91 47.27
C ASP A 190 24.43 -19.88 47.46
N GLY A 191 23.37 -20.24 48.20
CA GLY A 191 22.24 -19.36 48.51
C GLY A 191 21.08 -19.43 47.51
N ARG A 192 21.21 -20.18 46.40
CA ARG A 192 20.08 -20.38 45.47
C ARG A 192 18.96 -21.17 46.13
N GLU A 193 17.74 -20.92 45.68
CA GLU A 193 16.56 -21.69 46.07
C GLU A 193 15.76 -22.11 44.82
N THR A 194 15.32 -23.37 44.79
CA THR A 194 14.51 -23.92 43.69
C THR A 194 13.38 -24.78 44.22
N MET A 195 12.16 -24.59 43.69
CA MET A 195 11.05 -25.52 43.85
C MET A 195 11.01 -26.46 42.64
N GLY A 196 11.20 -27.76 42.84
CA GLY A 196 11.24 -28.74 41.76
C GLY A 196 10.12 -29.78 41.89
N PHE A 197 9.51 -30.11 40.76
CA PHE A 197 8.52 -31.17 40.63
C PHE A 197 9.05 -32.24 39.67
N VAL A 198 8.99 -33.50 40.08
CA VAL A 198 9.61 -34.64 39.36
C VAL A 198 8.68 -35.29 38.35
N HIS A 199 7.50 -34.71 38.16
CA HIS A 199 6.52 -35.11 37.19
C HIS A 199 6.48 -34.10 36.05
N ASP A 200 6.20 -34.60 34.85
CA ASP A 200 5.84 -33.77 33.72
C ASP A 200 4.50 -33.07 34.00
N CYS A 201 4.22 -32.05 33.18
CA CYS A 201 2.98 -31.31 33.29
C CYS A 201 2.28 -31.12 31.95
N ALA A 202 0.96 -30.98 32.04
CA ALA A 202 0.11 -30.81 30.89
C ALA A 202 -1.04 -29.86 31.22
N ASP A 203 -1.51 -29.17 30.20
CA ASP A 203 -2.49 -28.08 30.31
C ASP A 203 -3.85 -28.56 30.85
N TRP A 204 -4.17 -29.85 30.69
CA TRP A 204 -5.39 -30.47 31.22
C TRP A 204 -5.33 -30.83 32.72
N SER A 205 -4.14 -30.80 33.34
CA SER A 205 -3.97 -31.25 34.73
C SER A 205 -4.20 -30.11 35.72
N ALA A 206 -5.29 -30.21 36.49
CA ALA A 206 -5.57 -29.30 37.60
C ALA A 206 -4.45 -29.30 38.65
N THR A 207 -3.78 -30.44 38.85
CA THR A 207 -2.59 -30.54 39.72
C THR A 207 -1.49 -29.60 39.24
N CYS A 208 -1.19 -29.57 37.95
CA CYS A 208 -0.14 -28.71 37.39
C CYS A 208 -0.46 -27.22 37.56
N GLY A 209 -1.71 -26.81 37.34
CA GLY A 209 -2.15 -25.44 37.63
C GLY A 209 -2.02 -25.08 39.12
N THR A 210 -2.40 -26.00 40.00
CA THR A 210 -2.32 -25.81 41.47
C THR A 210 -0.87 -25.69 41.95
N LEU A 211 0.00 -26.58 41.51
CA LEU A 211 1.43 -26.55 41.87
C LEU A 211 2.15 -25.35 41.28
N THR A 212 1.73 -24.89 40.10
CA THR A 212 2.25 -23.62 39.56
C THR A 212 1.85 -22.45 40.43
N LYS A 213 0.59 -22.38 40.88
CA LYS A 213 0.14 -21.31 41.79
C LYS A 213 0.93 -21.33 43.10
N LEU A 214 1.20 -22.51 43.66
CA LEU A 214 2.06 -22.67 44.85
C LEU A 214 3.48 -22.11 44.59
N ALA A 215 4.09 -22.51 43.47
CA ALA A 215 5.43 -22.07 43.10
C ALA A 215 5.50 -20.56 42.86
N THR A 216 4.50 -20.00 42.19
CA THR A 216 4.36 -18.57 41.92
C THR A 216 4.32 -17.75 43.21
N ASP A 217 3.46 -18.14 44.17
CA ASP A 217 3.33 -17.48 45.47
C ASP A 217 4.64 -17.56 46.27
N TRP A 218 5.25 -18.74 46.31
CA TRP A 218 6.54 -18.93 46.96
C TRP A 218 7.65 -18.08 46.32
N MET A 219 7.73 -18.01 45.00
CA MET A 219 8.71 -17.15 44.32
C MET A 219 8.49 -15.67 44.61
N ALA A 220 7.23 -15.22 44.69
CA ALA A 220 6.88 -13.83 45.01
C ALA A 220 7.30 -13.40 46.42
N SER A 221 7.40 -14.35 47.36
CA SER A 221 7.85 -14.09 48.75
C SER A 221 9.37 -14.05 48.95
N GLY A 222 10.17 -14.12 47.88
CA GLY A 222 11.63 -14.09 47.94
C GLY A 222 12.24 -12.70 48.27
N PRO A 223 13.55 -12.63 48.58
CA PRO A 223 14.24 -11.36 48.85
C PRO A 223 14.08 -10.36 47.70
N ALA A 224 13.67 -9.12 48.03
CA ALA A 224 13.45 -8.03 47.09
C ALA A 224 14.77 -7.38 46.60
N GLY A 225 15.70 -8.18 46.10
CA GLY A 225 17.00 -7.73 45.56
C GLY A 225 16.91 -7.04 44.18
N VAL A 226 15.70 -6.87 43.65
CA VAL A 226 15.43 -6.17 42.39
C VAL A 226 14.54 -4.98 42.69
N ASP A 227 15.03 -3.79 42.32
CA ASP A 227 14.48 -2.46 42.58
C ASP A 227 12.97 -2.45 42.87
N THR A 228 12.59 -2.04 44.09
CA THR A 228 11.20 -1.87 44.53
C THR A 228 10.61 -0.59 43.97
N ALA A 229 10.82 -0.31 42.69
CA ALA A 229 9.92 0.56 41.98
C ALA A 229 8.48 0.03 42.20
N PRO A 230 7.49 0.92 42.39
CA PRO A 230 6.08 0.52 42.26
C PRO A 230 5.96 -0.33 40.99
N PRO A 231 5.03 -1.31 40.91
CA PRO A 231 4.80 -1.99 39.63
C PRO A 231 4.73 -0.88 38.59
N PRO A 232 5.60 -0.87 37.56
CA PRO A 232 5.44 0.09 36.51
C PRO A 232 3.98 -0.05 36.10
N PRO A 233 3.24 1.06 35.91
CA PRO A 233 1.92 0.96 35.31
C PRO A 233 2.06 -0.01 34.13
N PRO A 234 1.12 -0.96 33.92
CA PRO A 234 1.22 -1.95 32.84
C PRO A 234 1.80 -1.23 31.65
N PRO A 235 2.97 -1.65 31.10
CA PRO A 235 3.79 -0.81 30.24
C PRO A 235 2.81 -0.14 29.30
N PRO A 236 2.68 1.21 29.36
CA PRO A 236 1.58 1.91 28.71
C PRO A 236 1.54 1.32 27.31
N PRO A 237 0.43 0.67 26.89
CA PRO A 237 0.51 -0.31 25.81
C PRO A 237 1.29 0.31 24.68
N ARG A 238 2.44 -0.29 24.36
CA ARG A 238 3.48 0.46 23.63
C ARG A 238 2.83 1.08 22.42
N THR A 239 3.05 2.38 22.23
CA THR A 239 2.67 3.04 20.99
C THR A 239 3.22 2.18 19.85
N VAL A 240 2.33 1.58 19.07
CA VAL A 240 2.72 0.77 17.93
C VAL A 240 3.19 1.76 16.88
N VAL A 241 4.45 1.64 16.48
CA VAL A 241 5.07 2.50 15.46
C VAL A 241 5.33 1.65 14.22
N ILE A 242 4.82 2.13 13.09
CA ILE A 242 4.91 1.43 11.81
C ILE A 242 5.28 2.46 10.75
N ASP A 243 6.15 2.10 9.82
CA ASP A 243 6.33 2.84 8.58
C ASP A 243 5.01 2.77 7.79
N HIS A 244 4.40 3.93 7.55
CA HIS A 244 3.13 4.05 6.83
C HIS A 244 3.35 3.95 5.33
N ARG A 245 3.71 2.74 4.92
CA ARG A 245 4.11 2.32 3.58
C ARG A 245 3.35 1.08 3.17
N VAL A 246 3.09 0.94 1.87
CA VAL A 246 2.38 -0.23 1.30
C VAL A 246 3.38 -1.19 0.65
N LEU A 247 3.29 -2.48 0.96
CA LEU A 247 4.01 -3.53 0.22
C LEU A 247 3.10 -4.14 -0.85
N ILE A 248 3.51 -4.17 -2.11
CA ILE A 248 2.95 -5.06 -3.13
C ILE A 248 3.87 -6.29 -3.20
N LEU A 249 3.37 -7.45 -2.77
CA LEU A 249 4.08 -8.71 -2.85
C LEU A 249 3.51 -9.54 -4.02
N THR A 250 4.36 -9.83 -5.00
CA THR A 250 4.01 -10.58 -6.22
C THR A 250 5.14 -11.53 -6.59
N VAL A 251 5.11 -12.17 -7.76
CA VAL A 251 6.14 -13.11 -8.24
C VAL A 251 6.89 -12.56 -9.46
N PRO A 252 8.11 -13.06 -9.78
CA PRO A 252 8.80 -12.73 -11.01
C PRO A 252 7.95 -12.95 -12.26
N GLY A 253 8.06 -12.04 -13.23
CA GLY A 253 7.31 -12.11 -14.49
C GLY A 253 5.82 -11.73 -14.41
N PHE A 254 5.25 -11.58 -13.21
CA PHE A 254 3.84 -11.17 -13.07
C PHE A 254 3.70 -9.65 -13.25
N THR A 255 2.84 -9.23 -14.19
CA THR A 255 2.71 -7.83 -14.61
C THR A 255 1.38 -7.18 -14.22
N SER A 256 0.38 -7.96 -13.84
CA SER A 256 -1.00 -7.47 -13.61
C SER A 256 -1.20 -6.71 -12.30
N THR A 257 -0.12 -6.17 -11.70
CA THR A 257 -0.17 -5.28 -10.54
C THR A 257 -0.19 -3.80 -10.92
N ASP A 258 -0.16 -3.49 -12.22
CA ASP A 258 -0.13 -2.15 -12.78
C ASP A 258 -1.23 -1.24 -12.23
N PHE A 259 -2.47 -1.73 -12.12
CA PHE A 259 -3.61 -0.96 -11.62
C PHE A 259 -3.40 -0.43 -10.18
N ILE A 260 -2.88 -1.24 -9.26
CA ILE A 260 -2.67 -0.83 -7.86
C ILE A 260 -1.39 -0.01 -7.69
N VAL A 261 -0.33 -0.35 -8.42
CA VAL A 261 0.93 0.43 -8.42
C VAL A 261 0.68 1.83 -8.98
N GLN A 262 -0.10 1.94 -10.07
CA GLN A 262 -0.52 3.20 -10.64
C GLN A 262 -1.26 4.03 -9.59
N THR A 263 -2.27 3.48 -8.92
CA THR A 263 -3.04 4.19 -7.88
C THR A 263 -2.16 4.66 -6.72
N LEU A 264 -1.29 3.81 -6.17
CA LEU A 264 -0.38 4.22 -5.09
C LEU A 264 0.55 5.36 -5.53
N THR A 265 1.11 5.26 -6.74
CA THR A 265 1.98 6.30 -7.34
C THR A 265 1.22 7.60 -7.62
N ALA A 266 -0.05 7.49 -8.02
CA ALA A 266 -0.93 8.60 -8.30
C ALA A 266 -1.18 9.44 -7.03
N TYR A 267 -1.50 8.77 -5.92
CA TYR A 267 -1.66 9.43 -4.62
C TYR A 267 -0.33 9.98 -4.06
N GLY A 268 0.80 9.41 -4.47
CA GLY A 268 2.10 9.67 -3.88
C GLY A 268 2.39 8.83 -2.63
N ILE A 269 1.68 7.73 -2.44
CA ILE A 269 1.84 6.84 -1.28
C ILE A 269 3.19 6.10 -1.40
N PRO A 270 4.05 6.16 -0.38
CA PRO A 270 5.25 5.34 -0.34
C PRO A 270 4.89 3.86 -0.45
N HIS A 271 5.54 3.15 -1.36
CA HIS A 271 5.28 1.73 -1.56
C HIS A 271 6.51 0.98 -2.08
N ASP A 272 6.54 -0.33 -1.89
CA ASP A 272 7.52 -1.26 -2.47
C ASP A 272 6.81 -2.29 -3.34
N VAL A 273 7.40 -2.64 -4.48
CA VAL A 273 6.98 -3.81 -5.26
C VAL A 273 8.05 -4.87 -5.12
N VAL A 274 7.75 -5.92 -4.35
CA VAL A 274 8.65 -7.05 -4.12
C VAL A 274 8.18 -8.24 -4.93
N ARG A 275 9.06 -8.73 -5.80
CA ARG A 275 8.86 -9.95 -6.59
C ARG A 275 9.51 -11.11 -5.83
N PHE A 276 8.69 -11.82 -5.07
CA PHE A 276 9.10 -12.99 -4.31
C PHE A 276 9.36 -14.16 -5.26
N ASP A 277 10.62 -14.57 -5.34
CA ASP A 277 11.04 -15.74 -6.09
C ASP A 277 11.28 -16.89 -5.11
N GLN A 278 10.46 -17.94 -5.22
CA GLN A 278 10.58 -19.11 -4.36
C GLN A 278 11.89 -19.88 -4.58
N ASP A 279 12.49 -19.77 -5.77
CA ASP A 279 13.69 -20.52 -6.17
C ASP A 279 14.98 -19.70 -5.99
N ALA A 280 14.87 -18.44 -5.56
CA ALA A 280 16.01 -17.58 -5.30
C ALA A 280 16.92 -18.13 -4.19
N THR A 281 18.25 -17.98 -4.38
CA THR A 281 19.28 -18.37 -3.42
C THR A 281 20.24 -17.20 -3.16
N PRO A 282 20.30 -16.65 -1.92
CA PRO A 282 19.45 -17.00 -0.78
C PRO A 282 17.98 -16.59 -1.00
N ARG A 283 17.07 -17.33 -0.36
CA ARG A 283 15.65 -17.00 -0.35
C ARG A 283 15.43 -15.69 0.42
N LEU A 284 14.44 -14.90 0.00
CA LEU A 284 14.14 -13.63 0.64
C LEU A 284 13.75 -13.82 2.12
N ASP A 285 14.44 -13.12 3.02
CA ASP A 285 14.10 -13.10 4.45
C ASP A 285 12.87 -12.21 4.69
N LEU A 286 11.72 -12.84 4.94
CA LEU A 286 10.48 -12.13 5.23
C LEU A 286 10.49 -11.44 6.60
N GLN A 287 11.29 -11.92 7.58
CA GLN A 287 11.42 -11.23 8.87
C GLN A 287 12.04 -9.86 8.65
N ALA A 288 13.15 -9.80 7.92
CA ALA A 288 13.83 -8.56 7.56
C ALA A 288 13.04 -7.70 6.56
N LEU A 289 12.17 -8.30 5.75
CA LEU A 289 11.26 -7.56 4.88
C LEU A 289 10.22 -6.79 5.70
N PHE A 290 9.55 -7.45 6.64
CA PHE A 290 8.43 -6.86 7.38
C PHE A 290 8.83 -6.04 8.61
N TRP A 291 10.01 -6.29 9.18
CA TRP A 291 10.47 -5.63 10.41
C TRP A 291 11.75 -4.82 10.21
N ASN A 292 11.80 -3.65 10.81
CA ASN A 292 13.03 -2.89 10.97
C ASN A 292 13.89 -3.52 12.08
N PRO A 293 15.22 -3.29 12.07
CA PRO A 293 16.12 -3.78 13.13
C PRO A 293 15.77 -3.28 14.54
N ASP A 294 15.08 -2.14 14.65
CA ASP A 294 14.60 -1.57 15.91
C ASP A 294 13.29 -2.19 16.43
N GLY A 295 12.74 -3.16 15.68
CA GLY A 295 11.48 -3.84 16.01
C GLY A 295 10.21 -3.10 15.57
N THR A 296 10.32 -1.98 14.86
CA THR A 296 9.16 -1.32 14.24
C THR A 296 8.74 -2.02 12.95
N GLY A 297 7.45 -1.97 12.59
CA GLY A 297 6.95 -2.57 11.35
C GLY A 297 7.28 -1.71 10.13
N ARG A 298 7.61 -2.33 8.99
CA ARG A 298 7.98 -1.64 7.74
C ARG A 298 6.80 -1.29 6.83
N TYR A 299 5.65 -1.91 7.06
CA TYR A 299 4.49 -1.77 6.17
C TYR A 299 3.19 -1.72 6.97
N SER A 300 2.49 -0.60 6.92
CA SER A 300 1.18 -0.47 7.55
C SER A 300 0.09 -1.29 6.86
N SER A 301 0.35 -1.73 5.62
CA SER A 301 -0.54 -2.59 4.83
C SER A 301 0.22 -3.28 3.71
N PHE A 302 -0.36 -4.35 3.18
CA PHE A 302 0.21 -5.05 2.02
C PHE A 302 -0.85 -5.60 1.07
N VAL A 303 -0.46 -5.75 -0.19
CA VAL A 303 -1.26 -6.29 -1.29
C VAL A 303 -0.58 -7.53 -1.82
N MET A 304 -1.34 -8.59 -2.08
CA MET A 304 -0.86 -9.79 -2.78
C MET A 304 -1.66 -10.00 -4.07
N TYR A 305 -0.95 -10.07 -5.19
CA TYR A 305 -1.54 -10.54 -6.44
C TYR A 305 -0.49 -11.29 -7.30
N PRO A 306 -0.64 -12.61 -7.51
CA PRO A 306 -1.67 -13.51 -6.97
C PRO A 306 -1.60 -13.66 -5.44
N ASN A 307 -2.52 -14.43 -4.83
CA ASN A 307 -2.45 -14.74 -3.39
C ASN A 307 -1.28 -15.71 -3.10
N LEU A 308 -0.10 -15.17 -2.81
CA LEU A 308 1.13 -15.94 -2.58
C LEU A 308 1.00 -16.98 -1.44
N GLU A 309 0.20 -16.68 -0.42
CA GLU A 309 -0.06 -17.60 0.70
C GLU A 309 -0.78 -18.89 0.27
N ALA A 310 -1.57 -18.85 -0.80
CA ALA A 310 -2.38 -19.98 -1.26
C ALA A 310 -1.90 -20.59 -2.58
N THR A 311 -0.90 -20.00 -3.24
CA THR A 311 -0.35 -20.49 -4.52
C THR A 311 0.85 -21.42 -4.33
N GLY A 312 1.29 -21.64 -3.09
CA GLY A 312 2.45 -22.47 -2.75
C GLY A 312 3.81 -21.81 -2.98
N GLN A 313 3.83 -20.50 -3.26
CA GLN A 313 5.06 -19.72 -3.34
C GLN A 313 5.73 -19.56 -1.97
N LEU A 314 4.93 -19.39 -0.92
CA LEU A 314 5.38 -19.24 0.45
C LEU A 314 5.29 -20.57 1.21
N ARG A 315 6.26 -20.81 2.09
CA ARG A 315 6.26 -21.94 3.03
C ARG A 315 5.32 -21.66 4.22
N GLN A 316 4.90 -22.69 4.92
CA GLN A 316 4.04 -22.59 6.11
C GLN A 316 4.60 -21.60 7.14
N ALA A 317 5.91 -21.67 7.42
CA ALA A 317 6.57 -20.77 8.36
C ALA A 317 6.55 -19.30 7.90
N GLU A 318 6.65 -19.06 6.60
CA GLU A 318 6.61 -17.72 6.00
C GLU A 318 5.21 -17.11 6.05
N VAL A 319 4.18 -17.93 5.79
CA VAL A 319 2.79 -17.53 5.96
C VAL A 319 2.50 -17.17 7.42
N ASN A 320 2.93 -18.01 8.37
CA ASN A 320 2.77 -17.75 9.80
C ASN A 320 3.50 -16.46 10.25
N LEU A 321 4.67 -16.16 9.68
CA LEU A 321 5.41 -14.93 9.95
C LEU A 321 4.61 -13.68 9.51
N ILE A 322 4.02 -13.72 8.31
CA ILE A 322 3.17 -12.64 7.80
C ILE A 322 1.93 -12.48 8.70
N TRP A 323 1.31 -13.59 9.12
CA TRP A 323 0.15 -13.55 10.01
C TRP A 323 0.51 -12.99 11.39
N ASP A 324 1.66 -13.35 11.95
CA ASP A 324 2.19 -12.76 13.18
C ASP A 324 2.47 -11.27 13.04
N TYR A 325 2.98 -10.84 11.88
CA TYR A 325 3.15 -9.42 11.57
C TYR A 325 1.82 -8.67 11.62
N GLN A 326 0.78 -9.18 10.94
CA GLN A 326 -0.56 -8.58 10.97
C GLN A 326 -1.11 -8.50 12.40
N LYS A 327 -0.93 -9.54 13.21
CA LYS A 327 -1.43 -9.54 14.59
C LYS A 327 -0.74 -8.52 15.48
N LYS A 328 0.58 -8.33 15.30
CA LYS A 328 1.37 -7.40 16.13
C LYS A 328 1.22 -5.94 15.71
N THR A 329 0.90 -5.68 14.44
CA THR A 329 0.89 -4.32 13.87
C THR A 329 -0.49 -3.82 13.48
N GLY A 330 -1.46 -4.73 13.32
CA GLY A 330 -2.75 -4.35 12.75
C GLY A 330 -2.76 -4.14 11.24
N ALA A 331 -1.66 -4.50 10.55
CA ALA A 331 -1.56 -4.31 9.12
C ALA A 331 -2.64 -5.11 8.38
N ARG A 332 -3.42 -4.41 7.55
CA ARG A 332 -4.45 -5.01 6.70
C ARG A 332 -3.82 -5.54 5.41
N SER A 333 -4.34 -6.68 4.94
CA SER A 333 -3.93 -7.27 3.67
C SER A 333 -5.04 -7.10 2.62
N VAL A 334 -4.68 -6.76 1.37
CA VAL A 334 -5.60 -6.82 0.22
C VAL A 334 -5.13 -7.89 -0.75
N LYS A 335 -6.05 -8.67 -1.31
CA LYS A 335 -5.72 -9.79 -2.19
C LYS A 335 -6.59 -9.79 -3.45
N PHE A 336 -5.99 -10.02 -4.61
CA PHE A 336 -6.68 -10.16 -5.89
C PHE A 336 -6.45 -11.56 -6.46
N GLY A 337 -7.32 -12.01 -7.38
CA GLY A 337 -7.25 -13.35 -7.97
C GLY A 337 -7.29 -14.47 -6.92
N VAL A 338 -8.07 -14.30 -5.85
CA VAL A 338 -8.12 -15.26 -4.75
C VAL A 338 -9.09 -16.39 -5.08
N TRP A 339 -8.76 -17.62 -4.72
CA TRP A 339 -9.72 -18.71 -4.85
C TRP A 339 -10.80 -18.61 -3.75
N PRO A 340 -12.11 -18.80 -4.06
CA PRO A 340 -13.20 -18.55 -3.10
C PRO A 340 -13.05 -19.24 -1.75
N SER A 341 -12.55 -20.47 -1.70
CA SER A 341 -12.43 -21.21 -0.44
C SER A 341 -11.34 -20.65 0.49
N ASN A 342 -10.36 -19.91 -0.04
CA ASN A 342 -9.36 -19.22 0.78
C ASN A 342 -9.96 -18.06 1.56
N VAL A 343 -11.16 -17.61 1.21
CA VAL A 343 -11.84 -16.45 1.78
C VAL A 343 -13.25 -16.79 2.25
N GLY A 344 -13.48 -18.08 2.56
CA GLY A 344 -14.67 -18.53 3.27
C GLY A 344 -15.90 -18.77 2.40
N TRP A 345 -15.73 -19.06 1.11
CA TRP A 345 -16.84 -19.39 0.20
C TRP A 345 -16.59 -20.65 -0.61
N ASP A 346 -17.63 -21.46 -0.83
CA ASP A 346 -17.55 -22.53 -1.83
C ASP A 346 -17.56 -21.94 -3.24
N PRO A 347 -16.72 -22.41 -4.17
CA PRO A 347 -16.70 -21.91 -5.54
C PRO A 347 -17.97 -22.34 -6.31
N ASN A 348 -18.58 -21.39 -7.01
CA ASN A 348 -19.63 -21.68 -8.00
C ASN A 348 -18.98 -21.99 -9.36
N TYR A 349 -18.56 -23.24 -9.56
CA TYR A 349 -17.86 -23.67 -10.78
C TYR A 349 -18.63 -23.40 -12.07
N ALA A 350 -19.96 -23.50 -12.05
CA ALA A 350 -20.80 -23.26 -13.22
C ALA A 350 -20.80 -21.78 -13.66
N ALA A 351 -20.41 -20.87 -12.78
CA ALA A 351 -20.35 -19.43 -13.02
C ALA A 351 -18.93 -18.90 -13.26
N CYS A 352 -17.92 -19.78 -13.31
CA CYS A 352 -16.56 -19.35 -13.64
C CYS A 352 -16.51 -18.84 -15.09
N SER A 353 -16.11 -17.58 -15.29
CA SER A 353 -16.18 -16.95 -16.61
C SER A 353 -15.38 -15.65 -16.68
N ALA A 354 -15.00 -15.26 -17.90
CA ALA A 354 -14.54 -13.89 -18.22
C ALA A 354 -15.60 -13.08 -18.98
N ALA A 355 -16.82 -13.61 -19.12
CA ALA A 355 -17.90 -12.97 -19.86
C ALA A 355 -18.30 -11.64 -19.22
N ALA A 356 -18.67 -10.69 -20.08
CA ALA A 356 -19.18 -9.38 -19.70
C ALA A 356 -20.45 -9.49 -18.86
N GLY A 357 -20.55 -8.61 -17.88
CA GLY A 357 -21.64 -8.53 -16.91
C GLY A 357 -21.38 -7.37 -15.95
N THR A 358 -22.16 -7.31 -14.88
CA THR A 358 -22.05 -6.27 -13.87
C THR A 358 -21.78 -6.87 -12.48
N MET A 359 -21.08 -6.08 -11.66
CA MET A 359 -20.93 -6.35 -10.23
C MET A 359 -21.24 -5.08 -9.43
N GLY A 360 -21.90 -5.26 -8.29
CA GLY A 360 -22.40 -4.18 -7.43
C GLY A 360 -21.94 -4.34 -5.99
N PHE A 361 -21.75 -3.20 -5.32
CA PHE A 361 -21.39 -3.15 -3.90
C PHE A 361 -22.56 -3.59 -3.02
N THR A 362 -22.25 -4.29 -1.94
CA THR A 362 -23.24 -4.61 -0.90
C THR A 362 -23.27 -3.50 0.16
N ALA A 363 -24.29 -3.51 1.03
CA ALA A 363 -24.37 -2.60 2.17
C ALA A 363 -23.21 -2.75 3.17
N ALA A 364 -22.49 -3.88 3.15
CA ALA A 364 -21.34 -4.13 4.03
C ALA A 364 -20.02 -3.57 3.48
N THR A 365 -20.02 -3.01 2.27
CA THR A 365 -18.82 -2.47 1.64
C THR A 365 -18.27 -1.28 2.44
N PRO A 366 -16.99 -1.31 2.85
CA PRO A 366 -16.39 -0.23 3.63
C PRO A 366 -15.96 0.93 2.73
N LEU A 367 -16.92 1.63 2.12
CA LEU A 367 -16.64 2.72 1.17
C LEU A 367 -15.81 3.85 1.80
N GLY A 368 -15.99 4.11 3.10
CA GLY A 368 -15.13 5.00 3.88
C GLY A 368 -14.87 6.35 3.20
N ILE A 369 -13.61 6.81 3.25
CA ILE A 369 -13.18 8.05 2.61
C ILE A 369 -12.86 7.90 1.12
N SER A 370 -13.12 6.74 0.51
CA SER A 370 -12.86 6.52 -0.92
C SER A 370 -13.70 7.42 -1.81
N GLY A 371 -14.86 7.87 -1.35
CA GLY A 371 -15.80 8.63 -2.17
C GLY A 371 -16.43 7.83 -3.31
N ILE A 372 -16.29 6.50 -3.30
CA ILE A 372 -16.98 5.62 -4.25
C ILE A 372 -18.46 5.59 -3.89
N ARG A 373 -19.34 5.61 -4.90
CA ARG A 373 -20.78 5.52 -4.69
C ARG A 373 -21.20 4.08 -4.44
N ALA A 374 -22.06 3.87 -3.45
CA ALA A 374 -22.67 2.57 -3.21
C ALA A 374 -23.48 2.07 -4.41
N THR A 375 -23.98 2.98 -5.26
CA THR A 375 -24.74 2.67 -6.47
C THR A 375 -23.86 2.37 -7.69
N ALA A 376 -22.53 2.52 -7.59
CA ALA A 376 -21.63 2.29 -8.71
C ALA A 376 -21.77 0.85 -9.24
N GLN A 377 -21.92 0.73 -10.56
CA GLN A 377 -21.97 -0.55 -11.25
C GLN A 377 -20.63 -0.78 -11.95
N LEU A 378 -19.98 -1.88 -11.61
CA LEU A 378 -18.67 -2.24 -12.14
C LEU A 378 -18.84 -3.31 -13.24
N SER A 379 -17.97 -3.32 -14.24
CA SER A 379 -18.00 -4.32 -15.31
C SER A 379 -17.15 -5.53 -14.94
N THR A 380 -17.62 -6.73 -15.29
CA THR A 380 -16.85 -7.97 -15.19
C THR A 380 -16.20 -8.38 -16.53
N SER A 381 -16.32 -7.55 -17.56
CA SER A 381 -15.86 -7.88 -18.92
C SER A 381 -14.35 -8.14 -18.97
N GLY A 382 -13.98 -9.34 -19.41
CA GLY A 382 -12.58 -9.76 -19.53
C GLY A 382 -11.89 -10.07 -18.20
N LEU A 383 -12.60 -9.97 -17.07
CA LEU A 383 -12.08 -10.34 -15.74
C LEU A 383 -12.49 -11.77 -15.45
N TYR A 384 -11.53 -12.71 -15.56
CA TYR A 384 -11.79 -14.09 -15.19
C TYR A 384 -12.10 -14.15 -13.69
N ARG A 385 -13.23 -14.78 -13.36
CA ARG A 385 -13.76 -14.87 -12.00
C ARG A 385 -14.33 -16.25 -11.75
N CYS A 386 -14.35 -16.66 -10.50
CA CYS A 386 -15.13 -17.79 -10.00
C CYS A 386 -15.89 -17.33 -8.76
N PRO A 387 -17.17 -16.92 -8.89
CA PRO A 387 -17.93 -16.39 -7.75
C PRO A 387 -18.08 -17.40 -6.61
N GLY A 388 -18.11 -16.93 -5.37
CA GLY A 388 -18.43 -17.72 -4.19
C GLY A 388 -19.94 -17.89 -4.00
N ILE A 389 -20.38 -19.06 -3.54
CA ILE A 389 -21.78 -19.34 -3.22
C ILE A 389 -22.18 -18.62 -1.92
N LYS A 390 -22.97 -17.55 -2.06
CA LYS A 390 -23.38 -16.69 -0.93
C LYS A 390 -24.22 -17.41 0.14
N ALA A 391 -25.01 -18.42 -0.26
CA ALA A 391 -25.96 -19.08 0.63
C ALA A 391 -25.28 -19.90 1.75
N THR A 392 -24.01 -20.26 1.59
CA THR A 392 -23.27 -21.16 2.48
C THR A 392 -21.89 -20.57 2.82
N PRO A 393 -21.82 -19.47 3.61
CA PRO A 393 -20.55 -18.96 4.11
C PRO A 393 -19.86 -20.01 4.98
N GLN A 394 -18.57 -20.21 4.76
CA GLN A 394 -17.74 -21.12 5.55
C GLN A 394 -17.28 -20.42 6.85
N THR A 395 -17.03 -21.20 7.89
CA THR A 395 -16.54 -20.72 9.20
C THR A 395 -15.01 -20.75 9.32
N SER A 396 -14.33 -21.23 8.28
CA SER A 396 -12.86 -21.29 8.20
C SER A 396 -12.39 -20.87 6.80
N CYS A 397 -11.20 -20.29 6.75
CA CYS A 397 -10.59 -19.77 5.52
C CYS A 397 -9.29 -20.54 5.27
N GLY A 398 -9.42 -21.69 4.63
CA GLY A 398 -8.34 -22.64 4.45
C GLY A 398 -7.43 -22.32 3.27
N ILE A 399 -6.13 -22.51 3.46
CA ILE A 399 -5.12 -22.52 2.40
C ILE A 399 -4.32 -23.83 2.47
N TRP A 400 -3.93 -24.33 1.30
CA TRP A 400 -3.13 -25.55 1.14
C TRP A 400 -2.03 -25.29 0.12
N ALA A 401 -0.83 -25.78 0.41
CA ALA A 401 0.32 -25.76 -0.49
C ALA A 401 1.10 -27.07 -0.36
N ALA A 402 2.11 -27.27 -1.21
CA ALA A 402 2.88 -28.51 -1.25
C ALA A 402 3.51 -28.90 0.10
N ASP A 403 3.97 -27.93 0.89
CA ASP A 403 4.64 -28.16 2.19
C ASP A 403 3.67 -28.30 3.38
N PHE A 404 2.38 -27.99 3.20
CA PHE A 404 1.32 -28.20 4.21
C PHE A 404 0.03 -28.78 3.59
N SER A 405 0.17 -29.67 2.62
CA SER A 405 -0.96 -30.18 1.82
C SER A 405 -1.93 -31.07 2.61
N THR A 406 -1.45 -31.73 3.67
CA THR A 406 -2.24 -32.66 4.47
C THR A 406 -3.02 -31.96 5.58
N THR A 407 -2.37 -31.05 6.31
CA THR A 407 -3.00 -30.36 7.45
C THR A 407 -3.66 -29.05 7.05
N GLY A 408 -3.19 -28.41 5.97
CA GLY A 408 -3.57 -27.05 5.62
C GLY A 408 -3.14 -26.02 6.66
N LEU A 409 -3.43 -24.75 6.38
CA LEU A 409 -3.61 -23.72 7.39
C LEU A 409 -5.07 -23.28 7.33
N VAL A 410 -5.83 -23.58 8.39
CA VAL A 410 -7.31 -23.45 8.43
C VAL A 410 -7.78 -22.56 9.58
N PRO A 411 -7.41 -21.26 9.60
CA PRO A 411 -7.88 -20.35 10.63
C PRO A 411 -9.41 -20.22 10.58
N ALA A 412 -10.02 -20.11 11.76
CA ALA A 412 -11.40 -19.66 11.88
C ALA A 412 -11.53 -18.28 11.24
N CYS A 413 -12.62 -18.04 10.51
CA CYS A 413 -12.86 -16.75 9.88
C CYS A 413 -14.35 -16.43 9.78
N THR A 414 -14.65 -15.16 9.57
CA THR A 414 -15.97 -14.66 9.25
C THR A 414 -15.89 -13.90 7.92
N PRO A 415 -16.34 -14.51 6.81
CA PRO A 415 -16.41 -13.83 5.52
C PRO A 415 -17.64 -12.93 5.45
N THR A 416 -17.47 -11.73 4.90
CA THR A 416 -18.54 -10.75 4.65
C THR A 416 -18.50 -10.33 3.19
N SER A 417 -19.57 -10.61 2.44
CA SER A 417 -19.68 -10.20 1.05
C SER A 417 -19.74 -8.67 0.91
N ILE A 418 -18.84 -8.11 0.09
CA ILE A 418 -18.78 -6.66 -0.21
C ILE A 418 -18.98 -6.35 -1.69
N LEU A 419 -18.88 -7.34 -2.57
CA LEU A 419 -19.08 -7.14 -4.00
C LEU A 419 -19.69 -8.40 -4.60
N GLU A 420 -20.76 -8.24 -5.36
CA GLU A 420 -21.57 -9.35 -5.86
C GLU A 420 -21.87 -9.21 -7.35
N THR A 421 -21.95 -10.36 -8.01
CA THR A 421 -22.58 -10.53 -9.33
C THR A 421 -23.90 -11.27 -9.14
N PRO A 422 -24.78 -11.36 -10.16
CA PRO A 422 -25.95 -12.23 -10.10
C PRO A 422 -25.61 -13.70 -9.76
N ASP A 423 -24.39 -14.13 -10.07
CA ASP A 423 -23.94 -15.52 -9.91
C ASP A 423 -23.28 -15.82 -8.55
N GLY A 424 -23.01 -14.81 -7.73
CA GLY A 424 -22.41 -14.98 -6.40
C GLY A 424 -21.46 -13.87 -5.95
N VAL A 425 -20.74 -14.14 -4.87
CA VAL A 425 -19.81 -13.22 -4.21
C VAL A 425 -18.52 -13.10 -5.02
N VAL A 426 -18.12 -11.88 -5.37
CA VAL A 426 -16.87 -11.60 -6.09
C VAL A 426 -15.87 -10.76 -5.29
N GLY A 427 -16.30 -10.15 -4.17
CA GLY A 427 -15.42 -9.45 -3.23
C GLY A 427 -15.85 -9.68 -1.78
N THR A 428 -14.88 -9.83 -0.88
CA THR A 428 -15.11 -10.26 0.51
C THR A 428 -14.20 -9.49 1.48
N LEU A 429 -14.75 -9.11 2.64
CA LEU A 429 -13.97 -8.83 3.84
C LEU A 429 -13.88 -10.10 4.68
N VAL A 430 -12.67 -10.46 5.09
CA VAL A 430 -12.39 -11.60 5.96
C VAL A 430 -11.88 -11.08 7.28
N LYS A 431 -12.60 -11.41 8.37
CA LYS A 431 -12.11 -11.24 9.73
C LYS A 431 -11.71 -12.61 10.28
N TYR A 432 -10.44 -12.80 10.60
CA TYR A 432 -9.97 -14.07 11.16
C TYR A 432 -10.18 -14.11 12.68
N GLY A 433 -10.30 -15.32 13.24
CA GLY A 433 -10.51 -15.54 14.67
C GLY A 433 -9.35 -15.04 15.55
N ASP A 434 -8.19 -14.80 14.96
CA ASP A 434 -6.99 -14.24 15.59
C ASP A 434 -6.88 -12.70 15.44
N GLY A 435 -7.93 -12.05 14.94
CA GLY A 435 -8.03 -10.59 14.81
C GLY A 435 -7.46 -10.01 13.51
N ARG A 436 -6.82 -10.81 12.65
CA ARG A 436 -6.36 -10.32 11.34
C ARG A 436 -7.54 -9.93 10.45
N GLU A 437 -7.29 -9.01 9.52
CA GLU A 437 -8.29 -8.54 8.55
C GLU A 437 -7.73 -8.57 7.12
N SER A 438 -8.52 -9.10 6.17
CA SER A 438 -8.22 -9.07 4.74
C SER A 438 -9.41 -8.55 3.92
N MET A 439 -9.11 -7.82 2.84
CA MET A 439 -10.05 -7.59 1.74
C MET A 439 -9.60 -8.43 0.55
N ALA A 440 -10.50 -9.18 -0.06
CA ALA A 440 -10.16 -10.10 -1.13
C ALA A 440 -11.15 -10.03 -2.30
N PHE A 441 -10.62 -10.17 -3.51
CA PHE A 441 -11.39 -10.23 -4.76
C PHE A 441 -11.13 -11.58 -5.44
N VAL A 442 -12.20 -12.30 -5.80
CA VAL A 442 -12.14 -13.66 -6.40
C VAL A 442 -12.15 -13.64 -7.93
N PHE A 443 -11.48 -12.62 -8.47
CA PHE A 443 -11.32 -12.40 -9.91
C PHE A 443 -9.97 -11.74 -10.19
N ASP A 444 -9.52 -11.92 -11.43
CA ASP A 444 -8.31 -11.29 -11.94
C ASP A 444 -8.48 -9.80 -12.17
N CYS A 445 -7.39 -9.04 -12.02
CA CYS A 445 -7.39 -7.60 -12.24
C CYS A 445 -6.25 -7.13 -13.15
N ALA A 446 -6.43 -5.97 -13.77
CA ALA A 446 -5.43 -5.34 -14.64
C ALA A 446 -5.75 -3.84 -14.85
N GLY A 447 -4.75 -3.05 -15.21
CA GLY A 447 -4.87 -1.58 -15.39
C GLY A 447 -5.79 -1.14 -16.52
N TRP A 448 -6.07 -2.00 -17.50
CA TRP A 448 -7.04 -1.70 -18.58
C TRP A 448 -8.51 -1.71 -18.10
N SER A 449 -8.79 -2.26 -16.92
CA SER A 449 -10.14 -2.36 -16.37
C SER A 449 -10.47 -1.20 -15.44
N THR A 450 -11.47 -0.40 -15.82
CA THR A 450 -12.02 0.69 -14.98
C THR A 450 -12.46 0.18 -13.61
N SER A 451 -12.98 -1.06 -13.54
CA SER A 451 -13.40 -1.69 -12.29
C SER A 451 -12.23 -1.99 -11.37
N CYS A 452 -11.10 -2.47 -11.89
CA CYS A 452 -9.90 -2.71 -11.08
C CYS A 452 -9.26 -1.41 -10.60
N VAL A 453 -9.20 -0.38 -11.46
CA VAL A 453 -8.72 0.94 -11.04
C VAL A 453 -9.63 1.51 -9.95
N LEU A 454 -10.97 1.47 -10.11
CA LEU A 454 -11.90 1.92 -9.07
C LEU A 454 -11.72 1.17 -7.74
N LEU A 455 -11.63 -0.16 -7.78
CA LEU A 455 -11.46 -1.00 -6.59
C LEU A 455 -10.10 -0.80 -5.92
N SER A 456 -9.08 -0.36 -6.65
CA SER A 456 -7.79 0.00 -6.03
C SER A 456 -7.93 1.21 -5.09
N HIS A 457 -8.81 2.18 -5.39
CA HIS A 457 -9.08 3.29 -4.47
C HIS A 457 -9.81 2.82 -3.21
N LEU A 458 -10.75 1.87 -3.34
CA LEU A 458 -11.41 1.23 -2.20
C LEU A 458 -10.37 0.51 -1.33
N ALA A 459 -9.53 -0.31 -1.96
CA ALA A 459 -8.47 -1.08 -1.31
C ALA A 459 -7.50 -0.17 -0.55
N VAL A 460 -6.97 0.87 -1.19
CA VAL A 460 -6.05 1.85 -0.58
C VAL A 460 -6.67 2.47 0.66
N THR A 461 -7.87 3.03 0.55
CA THR A 461 -8.49 3.75 1.67
C THR A 461 -8.83 2.82 2.84
N TRP A 462 -9.22 1.58 2.55
CA TRP A 462 -9.52 0.58 3.58
C TRP A 462 -8.25 0.04 4.25
N MET A 463 -7.21 -0.30 3.48
CA MET A 463 -6.00 -0.92 4.03
C MET A 463 -5.13 0.08 4.79
N THR A 464 -5.15 1.36 4.41
CA THR A 464 -4.48 2.42 5.18
C THR A 464 -5.36 2.98 6.31
N GLN A 465 -6.54 2.39 6.53
CA GLN A 465 -7.46 2.67 7.64
C GLN A 465 -7.86 4.16 7.75
N GLY A 466 -8.02 4.80 6.60
CA GLY A 466 -8.43 6.21 6.50
C GLY A 466 -7.32 7.24 6.70
N VAL A 467 -6.11 6.85 7.13
CA VAL A 467 -4.93 7.73 7.14
C VAL A 467 -4.14 7.46 5.86
N ILE A 468 -3.97 8.44 4.99
CA ILE A 468 -3.31 8.25 3.68
C ILE A 468 -2.09 9.16 3.61
N ALA A 469 -0.91 8.55 3.41
CA ALA A 469 0.36 9.24 3.13
C ALA A 469 0.42 9.75 1.68
N GLY A 470 -0.51 10.62 1.32
CA GLY A 470 -0.77 10.99 -0.06
C GLY A 470 -1.99 11.88 -0.15
N GLU A 471 -2.36 12.23 -1.38
CA GLU A 471 -3.55 13.03 -1.67
C GLU A 471 -4.22 12.57 -2.97
N ARG A 472 -5.48 12.96 -3.13
CA ARG A 472 -6.22 12.73 -4.37
C ARG A 472 -6.71 14.05 -4.95
N ARG A 473 -6.57 14.22 -6.26
CA ARG A 473 -7.17 15.32 -7.00
C ARG A 473 -7.54 14.86 -8.41
N ALA A 474 -8.79 15.05 -8.81
CA ALA A 474 -9.26 14.79 -10.17
C ALA A 474 -9.35 16.10 -10.95
N LEU A 475 -8.64 16.19 -12.06
CA LEU A 475 -8.63 17.38 -12.93
C LEU A 475 -9.17 17.04 -14.31
N LEU A 476 -10.04 17.90 -14.83
CA LEU A 476 -10.57 17.81 -16.19
C LEU A 476 -10.40 19.18 -16.85
N SER A 477 -9.20 19.45 -17.35
CA SER A 477 -8.88 20.67 -18.09
C SER A 477 -8.99 20.38 -19.58
N VAL A 478 -9.88 21.08 -20.29
CA VAL A 478 -10.08 20.92 -21.73
C VAL A 478 -9.59 22.17 -22.44
N GLN A 479 -8.68 21.99 -23.38
CA GLN A 479 -8.07 23.06 -24.17
C GLN A 479 -8.66 23.05 -25.56
N MET A 480 -9.22 24.18 -25.99
CA MET A 480 -9.77 24.39 -27.32
C MET A 480 -8.77 25.16 -28.16
N ASP A 481 -7.95 24.44 -28.89
CA ASP A 481 -6.94 25.01 -29.77
C ASP A 481 -7.61 25.80 -30.93
N ASP A 482 -6.80 26.55 -31.68
CA ASP A 482 -7.19 27.26 -32.90
C ASP A 482 -8.21 28.40 -32.74
N VAL A 483 -8.42 28.92 -31.53
CA VAL A 483 -9.37 30.03 -31.33
C VAL A 483 -8.97 31.23 -32.19
N PHE A 484 -9.97 31.74 -32.91
CA PHE A 484 -9.94 32.79 -33.95
C PHE A 484 -9.50 32.37 -35.36
N LEU A 485 -9.00 31.15 -35.57
CA LEU A 485 -8.74 30.61 -36.91
C LEU A 485 -10.01 30.07 -37.57
N GLY A 486 -9.97 29.93 -38.89
CA GLY A 486 -10.89 29.07 -39.63
C GLY A 486 -10.28 27.67 -39.80
N THR A 487 -11.02 26.62 -39.45
CA THR A 487 -10.57 25.22 -39.60
C THR A 487 -11.35 24.58 -40.73
N GLU A 488 -10.67 23.86 -41.61
CA GLU A 488 -11.33 23.08 -42.66
C GLU A 488 -12.01 21.83 -42.08
N ALA A 489 -13.30 21.66 -42.37
CA ALA A 489 -14.12 20.52 -41.99
C ALA A 489 -14.98 20.10 -43.20
N ASP A 490 -14.69 18.92 -43.78
CA ASP A 490 -15.32 18.42 -45.02
C ASP A 490 -15.30 19.43 -46.19
N ASN A 491 -14.10 19.93 -46.53
CA ASN A 491 -13.89 20.92 -47.60
C ASN A 491 -14.62 22.25 -47.38
N LYS A 492 -15.03 22.56 -46.14
CA LYS A 492 -15.62 23.84 -45.75
C LYS A 492 -14.87 24.42 -44.57
N THR A 493 -14.54 25.69 -44.62
CA THR A 493 -13.95 26.40 -43.48
C THR A 493 -15.02 26.76 -42.47
N TYR A 494 -14.84 26.34 -41.22
CA TYR A 494 -15.67 26.73 -40.08
C TYR A 494 -14.86 27.58 -39.09
N ARG A 495 -15.50 28.64 -38.59
CA ARG A 495 -14.96 29.51 -37.54
C ARG A 495 -16.02 29.73 -36.48
N CYS A 496 -15.68 29.44 -35.24
CA CYS A 496 -16.57 29.54 -34.08
C CYS A 496 -17.25 30.91 -34.00
N SER A 497 -18.57 30.91 -33.85
CA SER A 497 -19.40 32.12 -33.82
C SER A 497 -19.67 32.60 -32.39
N VAL A 498 -20.09 33.86 -32.23
CA VAL A 498 -20.53 34.39 -30.92
C VAL A 498 -21.68 33.58 -30.31
N ALA A 499 -22.56 33.01 -31.14
CA ALA A 499 -23.65 32.15 -30.66
C ALA A 499 -23.12 30.85 -30.04
N ASP A 500 -22.10 30.24 -30.68
CA ASP A 500 -21.43 29.05 -30.15
C ASP A 500 -20.78 29.36 -28.79
N TRP A 501 -20.03 30.47 -28.70
CA TRP A 501 -19.44 30.94 -27.44
C TRP A 501 -20.46 31.12 -26.31
N ASN A 502 -21.56 31.82 -26.59
CA ASN A 502 -22.62 32.05 -25.61
C ASN A 502 -23.27 30.74 -25.15
N ALA A 503 -23.41 29.76 -26.05
CA ALA A 503 -23.92 28.45 -25.69
C ALA A 503 -22.96 27.71 -24.74
N GLN A 504 -21.64 27.81 -24.96
CA GLN A 504 -20.64 27.21 -24.05
C GLN A 504 -20.63 27.85 -22.67
N VAL A 505 -20.75 29.18 -22.60
CA VAL A 505 -20.86 29.90 -21.33
C VAL A 505 -22.10 29.43 -20.57
N LYS A 506 -23.26 29.40 -21.26
CA LYS A 506 -24.51 28.90 -20.70
C LYS A 506 -24.40 27.46 -20.21
N TYR A 507 -23.77 26.57 -20.98
CA TYR A 507 -23.57 25.17 -20.61
C TYR A 507 -22.73 25.03 -19.34
N GLN A 508 -21.59 25.73 -19.25
CA GLN A 508 -20.71 25.67 -18.08
C GLN A 508 -21.40 26.26 -16.82
N GLU A 509 -21.98 27.46 -16.94
CA GLU A 509 -22.53 28.19 -15.79
C GLU A 509 -23.88 27.66 -15.30
N GLN A 510 -24.69 27.09 -16.19
CA GLN A 510 -26.05 26.65 -15.85
C GLN A 510 -26.18 25.13 -15.85
N THR A 511 -25.70 24.46 -16.90
CA THR A 511 -25.92 23.02 -17.05
C THR A 511 -24.99 22.22 -16.14
N VAL A 512 -23.68 22.45 -16.19
CA VAL A 512 -22.72 21.71 -15.36
C VAL A 512 -22.92 22.03 -13.88
N ALA A 513 -23.00 23.31 -13.52
CA ALA A 513 -23.20 23.73 -12.13
C ALA A 513 -24.54 23.26 -11.53
N GLY A 514 -25.59 23.18 -12.35
CA GLY A 514 -26.94 22.77 -11.93
C GLY A 514 -27.22 21.27 -12.05
N TRP A 515 -26.27 20.45 -12.52
CA TRP A 515 -26.54 19.05 -12.83
C TRP A 515 -26.76 18.23 -11.54
N PRO A 516 -27.87 17.46 -11.44
CA PRO A 516 -28.08 16.49 -10.38
C PRO A 516 -26.85 15.62 -10.07
N ASN A 517 -26.60 15.40 -8.77
CA ASN A 517 -25.50 14.57 -8.27
C ASN A 517 -24.08 15.08 -8.54
N THR A 518 -23.90 16.28 -9.11
CA THR A 518 -22.58 16.92 -9.23
C THR A 518 -21.99 17.16 -7.84
N PRO A 519 -20.82 16.58 -7.54
CA PRO A 519 -20.18 16.79 -6.26
C PRO A 519 -19.86 18.27 -6.02
N PRO A 520 -20.13 18.81 -4.81
CA PRO A 520 -19.72 20.16 -4.45
C PRO A 520 -18.23 20.39 -4.74
N GLY A 521 -17.86 21.58 -5.21
CA GLY A 521 -16.48 21.91 -5.58
C GLY A 521 -16.07 21.50 -6.99
N THR A 522 -16.96 20.85 -7.76
CA THR A 522 -16.80 20.67 -9.21
C THR A 522 -16.88 22.03 -9.92
N ASP A 523 -15.87 22.37 -10.72
CA ASP A 523 -15.78 23.61 -11.50
C ASP A 523 -15.14 23.30 -12.85
N ILE A 524 -15.94 23.28 -13.92
CA ILE A 524 -15.47 22.99 -15.27
C ILE A 524 -15.40 24.26 -16.08
N LYS A 525 -14.18 24.56 -16.56
CA LYS A 525 -13.89 25.71 -17.41
C LYS A 525 -13.06 25.27 -18.60
N LEU A 526 -13.48 25.69 -19.79
CA LEU A 526 -12.70 25.51 -20.99
C LEU A 526 -11.56 26.53 -21.04
N GLU A 527 -10.37 26.07 -21.39
CA GLU A 527 -9.22 26.93 -21.68
C GLU A 527 -9.12 27.14 -23.20
N MET A 528 -8.81 28.37 -23.62
CA MET A 528 -8.96 28.82 -25.00
C MET A 528 -7.64 29.34 -25.56
N PRO A 529 -6.67 28.47 -25.91
CA PRO A 529 -5.49 28.89 -26.66
C PRO A 529 -5.88 29.65 -27.95
N TRP A 530 -5.31 30.83 -28.16
CA TRP A 530 -5.74 31.75 -29.22
C TRP A 530 -4.66 32.06 -30.25
N ASN A 531 -5.12 32.47 -31.43
CA ASN A 531 -4.29 32.83 -32.57
C ASN A 531 -4.64 34.25 -33.02
N GLY A 532 -3.81 35.21 -32.64
CA GLY A 532 -4.01 36.63 -32.94
C GLY A 532 -4.08 36.92 -34.44
N ASN A 533 -3.33 36.17 -35.26
CA ASN A 533 -3.36 36.35 -36.72
C ASN A 533 -4.73 36.08 -37.33
N GLY A 534 -5.50 35.10 -36.81
CA GLY A 534 -6.85 34.81 -37.30
C GLY A 534 -7.83 35.97 -37.12
N ILE A 535 -7.54 36.91 -36.21
CA ILE A 535 -8.29 38.17 -36.10
C ILE A 535 -7.87 39.14 -37.21
N LEU A 536 -6.58 39.24 -37.47
CA LEU A 536 -6.03 40.11 -38.51
C LEU A 536 -6.45 39.65 -39.91
N GLU A 537 -6.43 38.35 -40.20
CA GLU A 537 -6.93 37.78 -41.46
C GLU A 537 -8.40 38.17 -41.72
N MET A 538 -9.24 38.10 -40.68
CA MET A 538 -10.63 38.53 -40.77
C MET A 538 -10.80 40.05 -40.96
N ALA A 539 -9.88 40.84 -40.41
CA ALA A 539 -9.87 42.30 -40.58
C ALA A 539 -9.33 42.70 -41.97
N GLU A 540 -8.32 41.99 -42.49
CA GLU A 540 -7.78 42.15 -43.83
C GLU A 540 -8.82 41.77 -44.90
N ASN A 541 -9.57 40.68 -44.71
CA ASN A 541 -10.72 40.32 -45.56
C ASN A 541 -11.81 41.41 -45.59
N LYS A 542 -11.78 42.35 -44.64
CA LYS A 542 -12.66 43.53 -44.57
C LYS A 542 -11.95 44.83 -45.01
N GLY A 543 -10.71 44.75 -45.49
CA GLY A 543 -9.91 45.88 -45.96
C GLY A 543 -9.37 46.80 -44.85
N LEU A 544 -9.26 46.30 -43.61
CA LEU A 544 -8.95 47.14 -42.44
C LEU A 544 -7.46 47.15 -42.02
N THR A 545 -6.69 46.15 -42.43
CA THR A 545 -5.27 45.98 -42.05
C THR A 545 -4.58 44.95 -42.96
N THR A 546 -3.28 44.73 -42.76
CA THR A 546 -2.51 43.59 -43.32
C THR A 546 -2.26 42.55 -42.22
N SER A 547 -2.48 41.27 -42.50
CA SER A 547 -2.14 40.16 -41.59
C SER A 547 -0.68 39.72 -41.77
N LEU A 548 -0.19 38.88 -40.85
CA LEU A 548 1.08 38.18 -41.06
C LEU A 548 0.85 37.10 -42.12
N GLU A 549 1.67 37.08 -43.17
CA GLU A 549 1.58 36.05 -44.21
C GLU A 549 2.15 34.74 -43.66
N VAL A 550 1.28 33.75 -43.44
CA VAL A 550 1.64 32.44 -42.90
C VAL A 550 1.75 31.42 -44.04
N PHE A 551 2.90 30.78 -44.20
CA PHE A 551 3.13 29.73 -45.21
C PHE A 551 3.12 28.34 -44.57
N SER A 552 2.50 27.36 -45.22
CA SER A 552 2.44 25.98 -44.78
C SER A 552 3.27 25.10 -45.70
N GLU A 553 4.37 24.52 -45.22
CA GLU A 553 4.93 23.24 -45.71
C GLU A 553 6.22 22.92 -44.95
N GLY A 554 6.12 21.99 -43.99
CA GLY A 554 7.24 21.20 -43.47
C GLY A 554 7.45 19.93 -44.29
N CYS A 555 8.60 19.26 -44.14
CA CYS A 555 8.88 18.07 -44.95
C CYS A 555 7.92 16.89 -44.68
N PHE A 556 7.24 16.85 -43.52
CA PHE A 556 6.22 15.84 -43.22
C PHE A 556 4.84 16.16 -43.83
N ASP A 557 4.63 17.39 -44.32
CA ASP A 557 3.39 17.76 -45.04
C ASP A 557 3.39 17.22 -46.48
N PHE A 558 4.54 16.74 -46.97
CA PHE A 558 4.65 16.09 -48.27
C PHE A 558 4.06 14.67 -48.24
N PRO A 559 3.26 14.26 -49.25
CA PRO A 559 2.70 12.91 -49.36
C PRO A 559 3.74 11.78 -49.23
N GLU A 560 4.98 12.05 -49.66
CA GLU A 560 6.13 11.16 -49.58
C GLU A 560 6.45 10.76 -48.14
N TYR A 561 6.22 11.62 -47.14
CA TYR A 561 6.49 11.31 -45.74
C TYR A 561 5.63 10.14 -45.24
N PHE A 562 4.33 10.20 -45.52
CA PHE A 562 3.37 9.16 -45.14
C PHE A 562 3.52 7.91 -46.00
N THR A 563 3.70 8.08 -47.31
CA THR A 563 3.83 6.97 -48.26
C THR A 563 5.06 6.11 -47.96
N LEU A 564 6.14 6.73 -47.50
CA LEU A 564 7.40 6.06 -47.18
C LEU A 564 7.51 5.59 -45.72
N GLY A 565 6.49 5.86 -44.88
CA GLY A 565 6.51 5.50 -43.46
C GLY A 565 7.66 6.14 -42.69
N CYS A 566 7.98 7.40 -42.98
CA CYS A 566 9.11 8.09 -42.38
C CYS A 566 8.95 8.25 -40.85
N SER A 567 10.01 7.93 -40.10
CA SER A 567 10.06 8.06 -38.63
C SER A 567 11.32 8.75 -38.12
N CYS A 568 12.18 9.22 -39.02
CA CYS A 568 13.50 9.73 -38.68
C CYS A 568 13.50 11.17 -38.13
N TRP A 569 12.37 11.87 -38.23
CA TRP A 569 12.23 13.27 -37.81
C TRP A 569 12.79 13.51 -36.40
N SER A 570 12.34 12.70 -35.43
CA SER A 570 12.64 12.88 -34.01
C SER A 570 14.01 12.34 -33.56
N VAL A 571 14.65 11.48 -34.37
CA VAL A 571 15.93 10.83 -34.03
C VAL A 571 17.13 11.51 -34.71
N GLY A 572 16.89 12.32 -35.74
CA GLY A 572 17.91 13.06 -36.49
C GLY A 572 18.73 12.21 -37.46
N ALA A 573 19.60 12.86 -38.26
CA ALA A 573 20.40 12.20 -39.30
C ALA A 573 21.27 11.06 -38.76
N ALA A 574 21.88 11.28 -37.60
CA ALA A 574 22.85 10.36 -37.02
C ALA A 574 22.24 9.02 -36.58
N ASN A 575 20.96 9.02 -36.19
CA ASN A 575 20.27 7.82 -35.68
C ASN A 575 19.18 7.31 -36.63
N CYS A 576 18.99 7.96 -37.79
CA CYS A 576 18.09 7.46 -38.82
C CYS A 576 18.71 6.22 -39.49
N PRO A 577 17.99 5.09 -39.58
CA PRO A 577 18.53 3.87 -40.17
C PRO A 577 19.07 4.10 -41.59
N ALA A 578 20.24 3.56 -41.91
CA ALA A 578 20.80 3.65 -43.26
C ALA A 578 19.87 3.00 -44.31
N SER A 579 18.98 2.09 -43.91
CA SER A 579 17.95 1.47 -44.74
C SER A 579 16.73 2.36 -45.01
N ALA A 580 16.55 3.46 -44.29
CA ALA A 580 15.41 4.35 -44.49
C ALA A 580 15.50 5.05 -45.87
N PRO A 581 14.36 5.29 -46.55
CA PRO A 581 14.33 6.01 -47.83
C PRO A 581 15.06 7.35 -47.74
N GLN A 582 15.69 7.77 -48.84
CA GLN A 582 16.49 9.00 -48.86
C GLN A 582 15.68 10.22 -48.40
N PHE A 583 14.42 10.33 -48.83
CA PHE A 583 13.51 11.36 -48.36
C PHE A 583 13.34 11.33 -46.84
N CYS A 584 13.12 10.17 -46.22
CA CYS A 584 13.02 10.04 -44.76
C CYS A 584 14.32 10.40 -44.03
N ARG A 585 15.48 10.07 -44.61
CA ARG A 585 16.80 10.44 -44.05
C ARG A 585 17.09 11.94 -44.17
N GLN A 586 16.43 12.61 -45.11
CA GLN A 586 16.53 14.05 -45.31
C GLN A 586 15.50 14.79 -44.46
N CYS A 587 14.27 14.27 -44.33
CA CYS A 587 13.17 14.76 -43.47
C CYS A 587 13.43 14.47 -41.99
N ILE A 588 14.43 15.17 -41.48
CA ILE A 588 14.92 15.14 -40.10
C ILE A 588 14.84 16.54 -39.49
N LYS A 589 14.92 16.65 -38.16
CA LYS A 589 14.96 17.94 -37.43
C LYS A 589 15.99 18.96 -37.94
N ASP A 590 16.98 18.50 -38.71
CA ASP A 590 18.05 19.31 -39.31
C ASP A 590 17.81 19.61 -40.82
N TRP A 591 16.57 19.44 -41.31
CA TRP A 591 16.18 19.81 -42.68
C TRP A 591 16.63 21.25 -42.96
N ALA A 592 17.12 21.51 -44.18
CA ALA A 592 17.63 22.83 -44.54
C ALA A 592 16.52 23.88 -44.29
N LYS A 593 16.75 24.73 -43.29
CA LYS A 593 15.80 25.78 -42.92
C LYS A 593 15.70 26.75 -44.10
N PRO A 594 14.49 27.11 -44.54
CA PRO A 594 14.34 28.12 -45.58
C PRO A 594 15.08 29.39 -45.18
N ALA A 595 15.82 30.00 -46.11
CA ALA A 595 16.32 31.35 -45.89
C ALA A 595 15.10 32.25 -45.68
N GLY A 596 15.02 32.92 -44.51
CA GLY A 596 13.81 33.60 -44.01
C GLY A 596 13.05 34.35 -45.11
N TYR A 597 11.73 34.16 -45.13
CA TYR A 597 10.86 34.52 -46.24
C TYR A 597 10.55 36.05 -46.35
N GLY A 598 11.41 36.92 -45.82
CA GLY A 598 11.19 38.37 -45.76
C GLY A 598 10.56 38.84 -44.45
N ALA A 599 10.36 40.16 -44.29
CA ALA A 599 10.03 40.77 -43.00
C ALA A 599 8.65 40.37 -42.42
N ASN A 600 7.71 39.94 -43.26
CA ASN A 600 6.29 39.70 -42.91
C ASN A 600 5.80 38.27 -43.24
N ARG A 601 6.70 37.30 -43.44
CA ARG A 601 6.34 35.90 -43.77
C ARG A 601 6.90 34.93 -42.75
N VAL A 602 6.06 34.02 -42.24
CA VAL A 602 6.46 32.99 -41.26
C VAL A 602 5.80 31.63 -41.55
N PRO A 603 6.41 30.49 -41.17
CA PRO A 603 5.78 29.17 -41.26
C PRO A 603 4.63 28.99 -40.26
N ALA A 604 3.57 28.25 -40.62
CA ALA A 604 2.46 27.92 -39.70
C ALA A 604 2.88 27.00 -38.54
N ASN A 605 3.91 26.19 -38.78
CA ASN A 605 4.39 25.13 -37.89
C ASN A 605 5.83 25.46 -37.45
N LEU A 606 6.18 25.15 -36.20
CA LEU A 606 7.46 25.50 -35.57
C LEU A 606 8.55 24.43 -35.73
N ASP A 607 8.27 23.29 -36.35
CA ASP A 607 9.21 22.16 -36.45
C ASP A 607 10.46 22.49 -37.29
N ASN A 608 10.32 23.33 -38.32
CA ASN A 608 11.43 23.79 -39.15
C ASN A 608 11.59 25.32 -39.16
N ALA A 609 10.96 26.01 -38.20
CA ALA A 609 11.04 27.46 -38.06
C ALA A 609 12.43 27.94 -37.61
N THR A 610 12.79 29.15 -38.01
CA THR A 610 13.94 29.87 -37.44
C THR A 610 13.56 30.53 -36.11
N THR A 611 14.56 30.98 -35.33
CA THR A 611 14.29 31.77 -34.12
C THR A 611 13.50 33.04 -34.45
N TYR A 612 13.84 33.71 -35.56
CA TYR A 612 13.12 34.91 -36.03
C TYR A 612 11.64 34.63 -36.28
N ASP A 613 11.33 33.55 -37.00
CA ASP A 613 9.95 33.17 -37.32
C ASP A 613 9.12 32.93 -36.06
N ALA A 614 9.68 32.15 -35.13
CA ALA A 614 9.03 31.85 -33.86
C ALA A 614 8.84 33.12 -33.01
N GLU A 615 9.85 33.99 -32.92
CA GLU A 615 9.75 35.28 -32.21
C GLU A 615 8.65 36.18 -32.80
N LYS A 616 8.48 36.20 -34.12
CA LYS A 616 7.41 36.99 -34.77
C LYS A 616 6.02 36.44 -34.47
N GLN A 617 5.85 35.13 -34.54
CA GLN A 617 4.57 34.49 -34.21
C GLN A 617 4.17 34.71 -32.75
N ILE A 618 5.11 34.48 -31.82
CA ILE A 618 4.87 34.66 -30.39
C ILE A 618 4.62 36.14 -30.08
N GLY A 619 5.47 37.03 -30.62
CA GLY A 619 5.37 38.47 -30.41
C GLY A 619 4.03 39.05 -30.88
N LEU A 620 3.50 38.57 -32.02
CA LEU A 620 2.17 38.96 -32.49
C LEU A 620 1.08 38.55 -31.50
N ASN A 621 1.10 37.30 -31.00
CA ASN A 621 0.13 36.82 -30.04
C ASN A 621 0.18 37.58 -28.71
N VAL A 622 1.39 37.88 -28.21
CA VAL A 622 1.59 38.70 -27.01
C VAL A 622 1.05 40.12 -27.20
N LEU A 623 1.33 40.73 -28.36
CA LEU A 623 0.81 42.06 -28.69
C LEU A 623 -0.72 42.04 -28.72
N MET A 624 -1.32 41.10 -29.43
CA MET A 624 -2.79 40.98 -29.52
C MET A 624 -3.45 40.76 -28.15
N ALA A 625 -2.79 40.04 -27.24
CA ALA A 625 -3.29 39.82 -25.88
C ALA A 625 -3.14 41.03 -24.94
N ALA A 626 -2.31 42.02 -25.29
CA ALA A 626 -2.01 43.17 -24.45
C ALA A 626 -3.23 44.08 -24.20
N ALA A 627 -3.13 44.93 -23.18
CA ALA A 627 -4.20 45.84 -22.76
C ALA A 627 -4.66 46.82 -23.86
N ALA A 628 -3.76 47.17 -24.78
CA ALA A 628 -4.06 48.05 -25.92
C ALA A 628 -4.93 47.38 -27.01
N HIS A 629 -5.09 46.05 -26.95
CA HIS A 629 -5.83 45.26 -27.93
C HIS A 629 -6.94 44.45 -27.24
N LEU A 630 -6.81 43.13 -27.10
CA LEU A 630 -7.85 42.28 -26.53
C LEU A 630 -7.90 42.30 -25.00
N ASN A 631 -6.85 42.82 -24.34
CA ASN A 631 -6.72 42.88 -22.90
C ASN A 631 -6.92 41.51 -22.21
N LEU A 632 -6.43 40.43 -22.84
CA LEU A 632 -6.48 39.06 -22.33
C LEU A 632 -5.40 38.84 -21.27
N ALA A 633 -4.19 39.36 -21.49
CA ALA A 633 -3.03 39.12 -20.64
C ALA A 633 -3.18 39.68 -19.21
N SER A 634 -4.08 40.65 -18.99
CA SER A 634 -4.38 41.22 -17.67
C SER A 634 -5.41 40.42 -16.88
N LYS A 635 -6.09 39.44 -17.51
CA LYS A 635 -7.11 38.64 -16.85
C LYS A 635 -6.45 37.65 -15.89
N PRO A 636 -7.02 37.44 -14.68
CA PRO A 636 -6.50 36.44 -13.74
C PRO A 636 -6.57 35.01 -14.28
N THR A 637 -7.42 34.78 -15.29
CA THR A 637 -7.57 33.51 -16.00
C THR A 637 -6.57 33.31 -17.13
N SER A 638 -5.66 34.26 -17.38
CA SER A 638 -4.64 34.12 -18.44
C SER A 638 -3.50 33.19 -18.00
N SER A 639 -2.93 32.48 -18.97
CA SER A 639 -1.70 31.71 -18.84
C SER A 639 -0.64 32.39 -19.71
N ASN A 640 0.46 32.83 -19.08
CA ASN A 640 1.54 33.57 -19.73
C ASN A 640 2.91 32.89 -19.58
N LYS A 641 3.01 31.82 -18.79
CA LYS A 641 4.23 31.02 -18.65
C LYS A 641 4.22 29.81 -19.55
N CYS A 642 3.07 29.37 -20.01
CA CYS A 642 2.96 28.18 -20.82
C CYS A 642 2.08 28.39 -22.05
N MET A 643 2.34 27.61 -23.09
CA MET A 643 1.70 27.74 -24.39
C MET A 643 1.24 26.39 -24.94
N VAL A 644 0.17 26.39 -25.72
CA VAL A 644 -0.11 25.30 -26.66
C VAL A 644 0.56 25.64 -27.98
N THR A 645 1.54 24.85 -28.39
CA THR A 645 2.24 25.06 -29.67
C THR A 645 1.35 24.68 -30.85
N PRO A 646 1.40 25.40 -31.98
CA PRO A 646 0.58 25.08 -33.15
C PRO A 646 0.90 23.66 -33.61
N GLN A 647 -0.12 22.80 -33.73
CA GLN A 647 0.02 21.40 -34.16
C GLN A 647 1.06 20.58 -33.35
N ILE A 648 1.30 20.92 -32.07
CA ILE A 648 2.33 20.27 -31.23
C ILE A 648 3.76 20.39 -31.80
N SER A 649 4.01 21.44 -32.58
CA SER A 649 5.28 21.61 -33.27
C SER A 649 6.32 22.41 -32.49
N GLY A 650 7.58 22.32 -32.94
CA GLY A 650 8.71 23.08 -32.40
C GLY A 650 9.34 22.46 -31.16
N LEU A 651 8.73 21.41 -30.60
CA LEU A 651 9.23 20.72 -29.40
C LEU A 651 10.54 19.96 -29.66
N MET A 652 10.88 19.70 -30.92
CA MET A 652 12.14 19.09 -31.36
C MET A 652 13.09 20.11 -32.03
N ASN A 653 12.74 21.40 -32.06
CA ASN A 653 13.49 22.46 -32.73
C ASN A 653 14.10 23.43 -31.71
N GLY A 654 15.42 23.38 -31.55
CA GLY A 654 16.14 24.20 -30.57
C GLY A 654 15.99 25.71 -30.79
N ASP A 655 15.80 26.15 -32.03
CA ASP A 655 15.59 27.57 -32.35
C ASP A 655 14.21 28.06 -31.91
N ALA A 656 13.18 27.22 -32.08
CA ALA A 656 11.83 27.51 -31.60
C ALA A 656 11.79 27.51 -30.06
N LEU A 657 12.38 26.50 -29.41
CA LEU A 657 12.48 26.45 -27.95
C LEU A 657 13.22 27.67 -27.38
N ARG A 658 14.30 28.12 -28.04
CA ARG A 658 15.01 29.35 -27.66
C ARG A 658 14.12 30.59 -27.77
N ALA A 659 13.35 30.72 -28.86
CA ALA A 659 12.41 31.82 -29.04
C ALA A 659 11.30 31.82 -27.97
N LEU A 660 10.72 30.65 -27.66
CA LEU A 660 9.72 30.50 -26.60
C LEU A 660 10.27 30.95 -25.25
N ARG A 661 11.49 30.52 -24.89
CA ARG A 661 12.17 30.96 -23.66
C ARG A 661 12.45 32.46 -23.64
N ALA A 662 12.89 33.03 -24.75
CA ALA A 662 13.14 34.47 -24.88
C ALA A 662 11.86 35.31 -24.68
N ALA A 663 10.69 34.74 -25.02
CA ALA A 663 9.38 35.34 -24.75
C ALA A 663 8.88 35.15 -23.31
N GLY A 664 9.64 34.49 -22.43
CA GLY A 664 9.27 34.25 -21.03
C GLY A 664 8.42 32.99 -20.80
N LEU A 665 8.27 32.14 -21.81
CA LEU A 665 7.59 30.86 -21.65
C LEU A 665 8.52 29.84 -20.97
N GLU A 666 7.96 29.09 -20.04
CA GLU A 666 8.58 28.02 -19.27
C GLU A 666 8.22 26.64 -19.79
N CYS A 667 7.03 26.50 -20.38
CA CYS A 667 6.52 25.20 -20.79
C CYS A 667 5.60 25.24 -22.02
N ALA A 668 5.40 24.08 -22.63
CA ALA A 668 4.40 23.86 -23.66
C ALA A 668 3.70 22.52 -23.48
N THR A 669 2.51 22.35 -24.04
CA THR A 669 1.83 21.04 -24.06
C THR A 669 2.44 20.14 -25.13
N GLY A 670 2.59 18.85 -24.81
CA GLY A 670 2.97 17.80 -25.75
C GLY A 670 1.75 17.04 -26.30
N ASP A 671 1.98 15.78 -26.68
CA ASP A 671 0.93 14.84 -27.09
C ASP A 671 1.24 13.43 -26.53
N ASN A 672 0.31 12.89 -25.74
CA ASN A 672 0.43 11.57 -25.12
C ASN A 672 0.38 10.41 -26.13
N THR A 673 -0.05 10.64 -27.38
CA THR A 673 0.05 9.66 -28.46
C THR A 673 1.49 9.46 -28.92
N TRP A 674 2.38 10.43 -28.67
CA TRP A 674 3.78 10.37 -29.05
C TRP A 674 4.65 9.98 -27.86
N GLU A 675 5.17 8.74 -27.86
CA GLU A 675 6.04 8.23 -26.79
C GLU A 675 7.23 9.14 -26.49
N HIS A 676 7.74 9.82 -27.51
CA HIS A 676 8.90 10.68 -27.43
C HIS A 676 8.64 11.99 -26.66
N LEU A 677 7.37 12.38 -26.47
CA LEU A 677 6.94 13.54 -25.69
C LEU A 677 6.42 13.19 -24.28
N LYS A 678 6.47 11.91 -23.89
CA LYS A 678 6.08 11.46 -22.55
C LYS A 678 7.31 11.24 -21.66
N ASN A 679 7.16 11.56 -20.37
CA ASN A 679 8.11 11.13 -19.35
C ASN A 679 7.85 9.66 -19.00
N GLN A 680 8.63 8.74 -19.58
CA GLN A 680 8.43 7.30 -19.41
C GLN A 680 8.83 6.80 -18.01
N GLN A 681 9.79 7.49 -17.37
CA GLN A 681 10.30 7.13 -16.04
C GLN A 681 9.38 7.65 -14.93
N HIS A 682 8.84 8.86 -15.11
CA HIS A 682 7.98 9.53 -14.15
C HIS A 682 6.70 10.01 -14.85
N PRO A 683 5.71 9.12 -15.08
CA PRO A 683 4.56 9.43 -15.92
C PRO A 683 3.59 10.47 -15.32
N TYR A 684 3.82 10.92 -14.09
CA TYR A 684 3.07 11.99 -13.41
C TYR A 684 3.86 13.30 -13.33
N GLN A 685 5.03 13.38 -13.98
CA GLN A 685 5.86 14.57 -14.05
C GLN A 685 5.94 15.04 -15.51
N MET A 686 6.42 16.27 -15.72
CA MET A 686 6.67 16.78 -17.06
C MET A 686 7.89 16.09 -17.67
N LEU A 687 7.99 16.11 -19.00
CA LEU A 687 9.23 15.81 -19.70
C LEU A 687 10.03 17.11 -19.89
N TYR A 688 11.36 17.05 -19.85
CA TYR A 688 12.21 18.21 -20.12
C TYR A 688 12.99 18.00 -21.42
N SER A 689 13.06 19.04 -22.23
CA SER A 689 13.91 19.09 -23.41
C SER A 689 15.38 18.95 -23.01
N ASN A 690 16.19 18.38 -23.90
CA ASN A 690 17.64 18.38 -23.74
C ASN A 690 18.36 18.77 -25.03
N ALA A 691 19.59 19.27 -24.91
CA ALA A 691 20.35 19.76 -26.05
C ALA A 691 20.56 18.70 -27.15
N ALA A 692 20.84 17.45 -26.79
CA ALA A 692 21.14 16.39 -27.75
C ALA A 692 19.91 16.02 -28.61
N ARG A 693 18.74 15.97 -27.99
CA ARG A 693 17.50 15.52 -28.63
C ARG A 693 16.70 16.67 -29.25
N ASN A 694 16.56 17.77 -28.51
CA ASN A 694 15.67 18.87 -28.84
C ASN A 694 16.41 20.11 -29.35
N GLY A 695 17.75 20.15 -29.29
CA GLY A 695 18.54 21.33 -29.63
C GLY A 695 18.48 22.46 -28.59
N TYR A 696 17.79 22.25 -27.47
CA TYR A 696 17.67 23.18 -26.34
C TYR A 696 17.43 22.39 -25.04
N ASP A 697 18.04 22.82 -23.94
CA ASP A 697 17.98 22.12 -22.65
C ASP A 697 17.06 22.83 -21.64
N GLY A 698 16.26 22.05 -20.91
CA GLY A 698 15.48 22.53 -19.77
C GLY A 698 14.11 23.17 -20.08
N PHE A 699 13.57 23.06 -21.31
CA PHE A 699 12.19 23.47 -21.60
C PHE A 699 11.20 22.38 -21.17
N ALA A 700 10.12 22.73 -20.46
CA ALA A 700 9.18 21.75 -19.95
C ALA A 700 8.08 21.40 -20.96
N PHE A 701 7.78 20.10 -21.09
CA PHE A 701 6.68 19.57 -21.88
C PHE A 701 5.65 18.95 -20.93
N LEU A 702 4.48 19.61 -20.85
CA LEU A 702 3.31 19.10 -20.14
C LEU A 702 2.65 18.00 -20.97
N PRO A 703 2.41 16.80 -20.42
CA PRO A 703 1.68 15.76 -21.13
C PRO A 703 0.24 16.23 -21.42
N ARG A 704 -0.35 15.80 -22.53
CA ARG A 704 -1.72 16.18 -22.94
C ARG A 704 -2.39 15.03 -23.68
N PHE A 705 -3.62 14.71 -23.30
CA PHE A 705 -4.41 13.64 -23.92
C PHE A 705 -5.06 14.11 -25.23
N ALA A 706 -4.95 13.28 -26.27
CA ALA A 706 -5.85 13.35 -27.43
C ALA A 706 -7.22 12.73 -27.10
N THR A 707 -8.24 13.18 -27.84
CA THR A 707 -9.62 12.67 -27.74
C THR A 707 -10.08 12.15 -29.10
N GLU A 708 -11.11 11.30 -29.11
CA GLU A 708 -11.79 10.91 -30.35
C GLU A 708 -12.76 11.99 -30.85
N ILE A 709 -12.61 13.23 -30.37
CA ILE A 709 -13.25 14.44 -30.87
C ILE A 709 -12.21 15.18 -31.72
N TYR A 710 -12.20 14.87 -33.01
CA TYR A 710 -11.14 15.29 -33.92
C TYR A 710 -11.17 16.79 -34.23
N TYR A 711 -9.99 17.35 -34.50
CA TYR A 711 -9.77 18.79 -34.68
C TYR A 711 -10.60 19.43 -35.81
N ASN A 712 -10.85 18.67 -36.87
CA ASN A 712 -11.52 19.10 -38.10
C ASN A 712 -13.01 18.71 -38.15
N CYS A 713 -13.64 18.54 -36.98
CA CYS A 713 -15.04 18.14 -36.89
C CYS A 713 -15.89 19.18 -36.15
N THR A 714 -17.03 19.50 -36.76
CA THR A 714 -18.05 20.45 -36.26
C THR A 714 -19.33 19.76 -35.79
N ASN A 715 -19.56 18.50 -36.18
CA ASN A 715 -20.78 17.79 -35.85
C ASN A 715 -20.59 16.27 -35.72
N ALA A 716 -21.61 15.61 -35.18
CA ALA A 716 -21.60 14.18 -34.87
C ALA A 716 -21.33 13.28 -36.09
N ALA A 717 -21.94 13.59 -37.24
CA ALA A 717 -21.80 12.76 -38.45
C ALA A 717 -20.35 12.75 -38.97
N GLN A 718 -19.60 13.83 -38.75
CA GLN A 718 -18.17 13.90 -39.11
C GLN A 718 -17.33 12.99 -38.22
N ILE A 719 -17.55 13.04 -36.91
CA ILE A 719 -16.91 12.13 -35.95
C ILE A 719 -17.24 10.67 -36.27
N GLU A 720 -18.51 10.34 -36.45
CA GLU A 720 -18.95 8.98 -36.78
C GLU A 720 -18.26 8.44 -38.04
N ARG A 721 -18.14 9.25 -39.09
CA ARG A 721 -17.45 8.84 -40.32
C ARG A 721 -15.97 8.57 -40.09
N LEU A 722 -15.23 9.52 -39.49
CA LEU A 722 -13.79 9.36 -39.26
C LEU A 722 -13.50 8.19 -38.32
N TYR A 723 -14.24 8.10 -37.21
CA TYR A 723 -14.09 7.02 -36.24
C TYR A 723 -14.37 5.65 -36.86
N ASN A 724 -15.44 5.52 -37.65
CA ASN A 724 -15.77 4.24 -38.28
C ASN A 724 -14.80 3.85 -39.39
N ASN A 725 -14.19 4.81 -40.10
CA ASN A 725 -13.12 4.49 -41.05
C ASN A 725 -11.93 3.81 -40.36
N LEU A 726 -11.64 4.19 -39.11
CA LEU A 726 -10.53 3.61 -38.34
C LEU A 726 -10.93 2.32 -37.62
N TYR A 727 -12.12 2.29 -37.01
CA TYR A 727 -12.47 1.28 -36.02
C TYR A 727 -13.66 0.38 -36.36
N GLN A 728 -14.40 0.63 -37.46
CA GLN A 728 -15.48 -0.27 -37.87
C GLN A 728 -15.00 -1.71 -38.09
N PRO A 729 -13.83 -1.98 -38.71
CA PRO A 729 -13.33 -3.34 -38.84
C PRO A 729 -13.04 -4.02 -37.50
N TYR A 730 -12.63 -3.24 -36.49
CA TYR A 730 -12.35 -3.74 -35.14
C TYR A 730 -13.64 -4.09 -34.38
N TYR A 731 -14.66 -3.24 -34.46
CA TYR A 731 -15.93 -3.46 -33.75
C TYR A 731 -16.93 -4.33 -34.52
N GLY A 732 -16.71 -4.56 -35.82
CA GLY A 732 -17.61 -5.31 -36.69
C GLY A 732 -18.93 -4.59 -37.01
N SER A 733 -19.12 -3.35 -36.53
CA SER A 733 -20.33 -2.56 -36.72
C SER A 733 -20.03 -1.07 -36.74
N TYR A 734 -20.92 -0.29 -37.35
CA TYR A 734 -20.84 1.16 -37.32
C TYR A 734 -21.20 1.68 -35.93
N SER A 735 -20.34 2.53 -35.40
CA SER A 735 -20.47 3.21 -34.12
C SER A 735 -21.21 4.53 -34.30
N THR A 736 -22.25 4.77 -33.50
CA THR A 736 -22.92 6.07 -33.42
C THR A 736 -22.15 7.03 -32.52
N ILE A 737 -22.46 8.32 -32.57
CA ILE A 737 -21.89 9.32 -31.67
C ILE A 737 -22.12 8.96 -30.20
N ALA A 738 -23.26 8.35 -29.85
CA ALA A 738 -23.52 7.91 -28.50
C ALA A 738 -22.57 6.78 -28.07
N ASP A 739 -22.31 5.82 -28.95
CA ASP A 739 -21.38 4.72 -28.66
C ASP A 739 -19.93 5.21 -28.54
N ILE A 740 -19.54 6.18 -29.37
CA ILE A 740 -18.21 6.80 -29.37
C ILE A 740 -18.01 7.59 -28.07
N ILE A 741 -18.95 8.49 -27.72
CA ILE A 741 -18.88 9.27 -26.48
C ILE A 741 -18.86 8.35 -25.25
N LYS A 742 -19.63 7.27 -25.24
CA LYS A 742 -19.62 6.30 -24.13
C LYS A 742 -18.24 5.63 -23.98
N ARG A 743 -17.63 5.19 -25.08
CA ARG A 743 -16.29 4.58 -25.05
C ARG A 743 -15.22 5.58 -24.63
N GLU A 744 -15.28 6.81 -25.15
CA GLU A 744 -14.39 7.89 -24.74
C GLU A 744 -14.53 8.22 -23.26
N ALA A 745 -15.76 8.34 -22.75
CA ALA A 745 -16.01 8.61 -21.34
C ALA A 745 -15.37 7.54 -20.44
N VAL A 746 -15.55 6.26 -20.77
CA VAL A 746 -14.91 5.14 -20.03
C VAL A 746 -13.39 5.23 -20.09
N ARG A 747 -12.80 5.54 -21.25
CA ARG A 747 -11.34 5.69 -21.41
C ARG A 747 -10.79 6.85 -20.58
N VAL A 748 -11.40 8.03 -20.69
CA VAL A 748 -11.03 9.26 -19.97
C VAL A 748 -11.16 9.09 -18.47
N VAL A 749 -12.23 8.44 -18.01
CA VAL A 749 -12.44 8.13 -16.60
C VAL A 749 -11.38 7.17 -16.09
N ARG A 750 -11.05 6.11 -16.84
CA ARG A 750 -10.02 5.13 -16.43
C ARG A 750 -8.61 5.72 -16.43
N GLU A 751 -8.17 6.25 -17.57
CA GLU A 751 -6.76 6.62 -17.82
C GLU A 751 -6.42 8.02 -17.33
N GLY A 752 -7.43 8.88 -17.18
CA GLY A 752 -7.30 10.24 -16.70
C GLY A 752 -7.71 10.37 -15.25
N LEU A 753 -9.03 10.37 -15.02
CA LEU A 753 -9.62 10.82 -13.76
C LEU A 753 -9.37 9.86 -12.60
N LEU A 754 -9.62 8.55 -12.76
CA LEU A 754 -9.35 7.55 -11.72
C LEU A 754 -7.84 7.29 -11.57
N ALA A 755 -7.08 7.31 -12.67
CA ALA A 755 -5.62 7.25 -12.61
C ALA A 755 -4.95 8.49 -12.01
N LEU A 756 -5.72 9.54 -11.70
CA LEU A 756 -5.31 10.87 -11.20
C LEU A 756 -4.21 11.51 -12.05
N LYS A 757 -4.30 11.36 -13.38
CA LYS A 757 -3.48 12.14 -14.31
C LYS A 757 -4.01 13.56 -14.36
N HIS A 758 -3.10 14.52 -14.32
CA HIS A 758 -3.41 15.96 -14.32
C HIS A 758 -3.23 16.59 -15.70
N ASP A 759 -2.94 15.76 -16.70
CA ASP A 759 -2.81 16.07 -18.10
C ASP A 759 -4.12 16.69 -18.64
N PRO A 760 -4.09 17.83 -19.35
CA PRO A 760 -5.26 18.38 -20.03
C PRO A 760 -5.66 17.53 -21.25
N TYR A 761 -6.83 17.83 -21.82
CA TYR A 761 -7.38 17.19 -23.01
C TYR A 761 -7.41 18.17 -24.18
N MET A 762 -6.91 17.71 -25.33
CA MET A 762 -6.87 18.46 -26.58
C MET A 762 -8.23 18.38 -27.30
N MET A 763 -8.75 19.56 -27.64
CA MET A 763 -9.87 19.80 -28.54
C MET A 763 -9.59 21.07 -29.35
N HIS A 764 -10.48 21.44 -30.26
CA HIS A 764 -10.28 22.58 -31.17
C HIS A 764 -11.55 23.42 -31.30
N GLN A 765 -11.41 24.66 -31.75
CA GLN A 765 -12.51 25.62 -31.92
C GLN A 765 -13.70 25.06 -32.73
N ALA A 766 -13.44 24.20 -33.73
CA ALA A 766 -14.48 23.58 -34.53
C ALA A 766 -15.43 22.70 -33.70
N ASN A 767 -14.92 22.10 -32.62
CA ASN A 767 -15.69 21.23 -31.73
C ASN A 767 -16.70 22.01 -30.86
N LEU A 768 -16.65 23.35 -30.88
CA LEU A 768 -17.58 24.24 -30.19
C LEU A 768 -18.85 24.51 -31.00
N ALA A 769 -18.87 24.15 -32.29
CA ALA A 769 -20.02 24.34 -33.16
C ALA A 769 -21.28 23.71 -32.58
N VAL A 770 -22.33 24.51 -32.43
CA VAL A 770 -23.61 24.06 -31.87
C VAL A 770 -24.49 23.54 -32.99
N ASP A 771 -24.89 22.27 -32.89
CA ASP A 771 -25.79 21.64 -33.84
C ASP A 771 -27.28 21.95 -33.56
N SER A 772 -28.18 21.40 -34.37
CA SER A 772 -29.62 21.61 -34.25
C SER A 772 -30.24 21.11 -32.93
N THR A 773 -29.51 20.30 -32.16
CA THR A 773 -29.94 19.86 -30.81
C THR A 773 -29.57 20.85 -29.72
N GLY A 774 -28.85 21.93 -30.07
CA GLY A 774 -28.34 22.91 -29.11
C GLY A 774 -27.09 22.43 -28.35
N GLN A 775 -26.45 21.35 -28.82
CA GLN A 775 -25.21 20.83 -28.25
C GLN A 775 -24.06 20.93 -29.25
N SER A 776 -22.86 21.13 -28.72
CA SER A 776 -21.61 20.95 -29.46
C SER A 776 -20.97 19.61 -29.17
N LEU A 777 -19.95 19.22 -29.95
CA LEU A 777 -19.16 18.02 -29.68
C LEU A 777 -18.47 18.09 -28.31
N ALA A 778 -17.91 19.26 -27.96
CA ALA A 778 -17.31 19.49 -26.65
C ALA A 778 -18.32 19.27 -25.50
N MET A 779 -19.54 19.82 -25.63
CA MET A 779 -20.59 19.64 -24.62
C MET A 779 -20.98 18.16 -24.49
N ARG A 780 -21.15 17.44 -25.60
CA ARG A 780 -21.48 16.00 -25.59
C ARG A 780 -20.41 15.18 -24.87
N TRP A 781 -19.14 15.46 -25.16
CA TRP A 781 -18.01 14.77 -24.55
C TRP A 781 -17.89 15.05 -23.05
N ILE A 782 -17.93 16.33 -22.63
CA ILE A 782 -17.87 16.69 -21.21
C ILE A 782 -19.05 16.07 -20.45
N THR A 783 -20.24 16.11 -21.03
CA THR A 783 -21.44 15.45 -20.49
C THR A 783 -21.20 13.95 -20.31
N GLY A 784 -20.68 13.26 -21.32
CA GLY A 784 -20.37 11.83 -21.25
C GLY A 784 -19.38 11.50 -20.14
N VAL A 785 -18.25 12.23 -20.08
CA VAL A 785 -17.18 12.03 -19.09
C VAL A 785 -17.69 12.26 -17.66
N LEU A 786 -18.39 13.37 -17.40
CA LEU A 786 -18.90 13.66 -16.07
C LEU A 786 -19.98 12.67 -15.62
N ASN A 787 -20.84 12.23 -16.53
CA ASN A 787 -21.82 11.17 -16.23
C ASN A 787 -21.15 9.87 -15.81
N GLU A 788 -20.19 9.40 -16.60
CA GLU A 788 -19.45 8.17 -16.30
C GLU A 788 -18.70 8.30 -14.97
N PHE A 789 -17.98 9.40 -14.78
CA PHE A 789 -17.19 9.63 -13.58
C PHE A 789 -18.07 9.71 -12.32
N HIS A 790 -19.11 10.54 -12.35
CA HIS A 790 -19.99 10.74 -11.20
C HIS A 790 -20.96 9.57 -10.97
N ALA A 791 -21.12 8.63 -11.92
CA ALA A 791 -21.79 7.36 -11.64
C ALA A 791 -20.97 6.47 -10.70
N LEU A 792 -19.63 6.59 -10.74
CA LEU A 792 -18.71 5.77 -9.95
C LEU A 792 -18.35 6.42 -8.61
N VAL A 793 -18.11 7.73 -8.61
CA VAL A 793 -17.57 8.45 -7.45
C VAL A 793 -18.31 9.75 -7.15
N ASN A 794 -18.06 10.31 -5.97
CA ASN A 794 -18.54 11.62 -5.53
C ASN A 794 -17.40 12.65 -5.44
N TRP A 795 -16.34 12.46 -6.23
CA TRP A 795 -15.17 13.35 -6.19
C TRP A 795 -15.45 14.64 -6.96
N PRO A 796 -15.07 15.81 -6.44
CA PRO A 796 -15.09 17.04 -7.20
C PRO A 796 -14.12 16.97 -8.38
N VAL A 797 -14.51 17.56 -9.51
CA VAL A 797 -13.66 17.69 -10.69
C VAL A 797 -13.38 19.15 -10.98
N GLN A 798 -12.11 19.52 -11.14
CA GLN A 798 -11.74 20.91 -11.42
C GLN A 798 -10.98 21.05 -12.73
N SER A 799 -11.26 22.12 -13.48
CA SER A 799 -10.37 22.59 -14.54
C SER A 799 -9.33 23.56 -13.96
N LYS A 800 -8.11 23.51 -14.51
CA LYS A 800 -7.00 24.41 -14.16
C LYS A 800 -6.43 24.99 -15.45
N LYS A 801 -6.15 26.29 -15.44
CA LYS A 801 -5.44 26.95 -16.54
C LYS A 801 -4.01 26.41 -16.64
N LEU A 802 -3.41 26.50 -17.82
CA LEU A 802 -2.14 25.87 -18.14
C LEU A 802 -0.99 26.25 -17.19
N ASP A 803 -0.88 27.50 -16.79
CA ASP A 803 0.13 27.93 -15.80
C ASP A 803 -0.09 27.31 -14.41
N ASP A 804 -1.34 27.05 -14.02
CA ASP A 804 -1.67 26.42 -12.73
C ASP A 804 -1.42 24.91 -12.82
N LEU A 805 -1.66 24.28 -13.98
CA LEU A 805 -1.24 22.91 -14.24
C LEU A 805 0.28 22.79 -14.15
N TYR A 806 1.03 23.70 -14.78
CA TYR A 806 2.48 23.76 -14.65
C TYR A 806 2.93 23.82 -13.19
N ALA A 807 2.30 24.67 -12.37
CA ALA A 807 2.59 24.74 -10.94
C ALA A 807 2.29 23.42 -10.21
N ILE A 808 1.15 22.77 -10.50
CA ILE A 808 0.78 21.48 -9.90
C ILE A 808 1.79 20.37 -10.28
N PHE A 809 2.26 20.33 -11.53
CA PHE A 809 3.31 19.39 -11.95
C PHE A 809 4.64 19.69 -11.25
N LYS A 810 5.01 20.97 -11.05
CA LYS A 810 6.19 21.36 -10.27
C LYS A 810 6.07 20.97 -8.79
N GLU A 811 4.90 21.13 -8.18
CA GLU A 811 4.62 20.66 -6.82
C GLU A 811 4.81 19.14 -6.71
N ARG A 812 4.31 18.40 -7.71
CA ARG A 812 4.48 16.95 -7.81
C ARG A 812 5.95 16.54 -7.94
N GLU A 813 6.72 17.21 -8.78
CA GLU A 813 8.17 16.97 -8.92
C GLU A 813 8.92 17.23 -7.61
N ALA A 814 8.64 18.36 -6.94
CA ALA A 814 9.26 18.69 -5.65
C ALA A 814 8.93 17.65 -4.56
N ARG A 815 7.67 17.22 -4.50
CA ARG A 815 7.21 16.17 -3.58
C ARG A 815 7.89 14.84 -3.84
N ASP A 816 8.00 14.42 -5.09
CA ASP A 816 8.66 13.16 -5.43
C ASP A 816 10.18 13.24 -5.13
N ALA A 817 10.81 14.40 -5.37
CA ALA A 817 12.21 14.66 -5.02
C ALA A 817 12.49 14.71 -3.51
N CYS A 818 11.48 14.95 -2.66
CA CYS A 818 11.59 14.86 -1.21
C CYS A 818 11.83 13.45 -0.70
N LYS A 819 11.48 12.41 -1.47
CA LYS A 819 11.57 11.00 -1.04
C LYS A 819 10.93 10.80 0.34
N LEU A 820 9.66 11.21 0.45
CA LEU A 820 8.93 11.26 1.71
C LEU A 820 8.81 9.87 2.36
N SER A 821 9.00 9.82 3.68
CA SER A 821 8.67 8.67 4.52
C SER A 821 7.72 9.08 5.63
N TYR A 822 6.80 8.19 5.99
CA TYR A 822 5.77 8.42 6.99
C TYR A 822 5.87 7.32 8.05
N LYS A 823 5.76 7.68 9.32
CA LYS A 823 5.64 6.76 10.45
C LYS A 823 4.36 7.05 11.20
N ILE A 824 3.50 6.04 11.33
CA ILE A 824 2.24 6.16 12.07
C ILE A 824 2.43 5.69 13.51
N GLU A 825 1.88 6.44 14.45
CA GLU A 825 1.93 6.15 15.88
C GLU A 825 0.51 5.83 16.38
N ILE A 826 0.32 4.58 16.79
CA ILE A 826 -0.96 4.06 17.26
C ILE A 826 -0.88 3.86 18.76
N ALA A 827 -1.80 4.48 19.47
CA ALA A 827 -1.85 4.43 20.91
C ALA A 827 -2.42 3.12 21.46
N PRO A 828 -2.18 2.86 22.76
CA PRO A 828 -2.82 1.79 23.49
C PRO A 828 -4.30 1.52 23.24
N ASN A 829 -5.08 2.60 23.15
CA ASN A 829 -6.51 2.57 22.95
C ASN A 829 -6.90 2.36 21.47
N LYS A 830 -5.94 1.90 20.66
CA LYS A 830 -6.05 1.66 19.23
C LYS A 830 -6.29 2.93 18.41
N GLN A 831 -6.17 4.13 18.98
CA GLN A 831 -6.33 5.38 18.22
C GLN A 831 -5.03 5.78 17.55
N VAL A 832 -5.09 6.22 16.29
CA VAL A 832 -3.94 6.88 15.65
C VAL A 832 -3.73 8.25 16.30
N GLN A 833 -2.58 8.46 16.95
CA GLN A 833 -2.29 9.70 17.67
C GLN A 833 -1.43 10.67 16.87
N ALA A 834 -0.50 10.17 16.06
CA ALA A 834 0.38 11.03 15.30
C ALA A 834 0.90 10.34 14.04
N VAL A 835 1.35 11.16 13.09
CA VAL A 835 2.13 10.74 11.93
C VAL A 835 3.39 11.59 11.89
N THR A 836 4.56 10.94 11.93
CA THR A 836 5.84 11.60 11.69
C THR A 836 6.18 11.51 10.21
N ILE A 837 6.45 12.64 9.58
CA ILE A 837 6.76 12.75 8.16
C ILE A 837 8.17 13.30 8.02
N THR A 838 8.99 12.64 7.22
CA THR A 838 10.40 13.01 7.01
C THR A 838 10.68 13.15 5.53
N SER A 839 11.43 14.18 5.16
CA SER A 839 12.05 14.31 3.84
C SER A 839 13.41 13.64 3.85
N GLY A 840 13.62 12.65 2.97
CA GLY A 840 14.93 12.06 2.70
C GLY A 840 15.70 12.76 1.58
N GLY A 841 15.19 13.88 1.07
CA GLY A 841 15.71 14.59 -0.11
C GLY A 841 15.45 16.09 -0.06
N GLY A 842 14.83 16.63 -1.11
CA GLY A 842 14.54 18.06 -1.25
C GLY A 842 13.53 18.63 -0.24
N ALA A 843 13.20 19.91 -0.38
CA ALA A 843 12.10 20.54 0.37
C ALA A 843 10.79 20.44 -0.41
N CYS A 844 9.65 20.29 0.29
CA CYS A 844 8.32 20.20 -0.32
C CYS A 844 7.22 20.32 0.74
N ASP A 845 5.97 20.38 0.27
CA ASP A 845 4.78 20.16 1.09
C ASP A 845 4.32 18.71 1.02
N ALA A 846 4.49 17.96 2.10
CA ALA A 846 4.10 16.57 2.20
C ALA A 846 2.59 16.43 2.41
N PRO A 847 1.87 15.67 1.56
CA PRO A 847 0.43 15.46 1.72
C PRO A 847 0.12 14.43 2.83
N LEU A 848 -0.89 14.72 3.64
CA LEU A 848 -1.48 13.79 4.60
C LEU A 848 -3.01 13.89 4.55
N THR A 849 -3.67 12.90 3.96
CA THR A 849 -5.14 12.83 3.94
C THR A 849 -5.66 12.03 5.12
N VAL A 850 -6.66 12.57 5.81
CA VAL A 850 -7.30 11.98 7.00
C VAL A 850 -8.82 12.10 6.90
N PRO A 851 -9.60 11.33 7.68
CA PRO A 851 -11.05 11.47 7.69
C PRO A 851 -11.49 12.90 8.08
N ALA A 852 -12.65 13.34 7.61
CA ALA A 852 -13.16 14.68 7.92
C ALA A 852 -13.45 14.90 9.43
N THR A 853 -13.53 13.83 10.21
CA THR A 853 -13.67 13.84 11.68
C THR A 853 -12.33 14.02 12.39
N THR A 854 -11.21 13.99 11.67
CA THR A 854 -9.85 14.06 12.19
C THR A 854 -9.22 15.40 11.80
N THR A 855 -8.52 16.03 12.72
CA THR A 855 -7.73 17.25 12.44
C THR A 855 -6.25 17.00 12.69
N ALA A 856 -5.41 17.55 11.82
CA ALA A 856 -3.96 17.54 11.97
C ALA A 856 -3.48 18.84 12.61
N SER A 857 -2.49 18.73 13.51
CA SER A 857 -1.90 19.87 14.24
C SER A 857 -0.98 20.77 13.40
N ALA A 858 -0.66 20.37 12.17
CA ALA A 858 0.24 21.11 11.28
C ALA A 858 -0.23 21.05 9.82
N GLY A 859 0.27 22.00 9.04
CA GLY A 859 0.02 22.13 7.60
C GLY A 859 -1.31 22.77 7.23
N ALA A 860 -1.37 23.28 5.99
CA ALA A 860 -2.59 23.89 5.47
C ALA A 860 -3.57 22.78 5.04
N ALA A 861 -4.78 22.80 5.60
CA ALA A 861 -5.84 21.89 5.17
C ALA A 861 -6.38 22.31 3.80
N GLN A 862 -6.31 21.42 2.83
CA GLN A 862 -6.99 21.55 1.54
C GLN A 862 -8.17 20.59 1.51
N ARG A 863 -9.36 21.14 1.29
CA ARG A 863 -10.59 20.35 1.14
C ARG A 863 -11.44 20.96 0.04
N ILE A 864 -11.69 20.18 -1.00
CA ILE A 864 -12.56 20.58 -2.11
C ILE A 864 -13.88 19.84 -1.93
N GLY A 865 -14.97 20.59 -1.74
CA GLY A 865 -16.29 20.02 -1.53
C GLY A 865 -16.34 18.98 -0.42
N ASN A 866 -16.77 17.76 -0.80
CA ASN A 866 -16.97 16.65 0.13
C ASN A 866 -15.76 15.72 0.27
N ASP A 867 -14.62 16.01 -0.38
CA ASP A 867 -13.42 15.20 -0.22
C ASP A 867 -12.95 15.17 1.24
N ALA A 868 -12.21 14.10 1.57
CA ALA A 868 -11.44 14.04 2.81
C ALA A 868 -10.36 15.13 2.80
N PRO A 869 -10.14 15.84 3.91
CA PRO A 869 -9.12 16.89 3.97
C PRO A 869 -7.72 16.31 3.75
N ALA A 870 -6.95 16.96 2.87
CA ALA A 870 -5.53 16.72 2.65
C ALA A 870 -4.72 17.86 3.26
N TYR A 871 -3.88 17.57 4.25
CA TYR A 871 -3.00 18.55 4.88
C TYR A 871 -1.67 18.63 4.13
N LYS A 872 -1.23 19.85 3.80
CA LYS A 872 0.06 20.15 3.18
C LYS A 872 1.07 20.51 4.26
N ILE A 873 1.93 19.55 4.62
CA ILE A 873 2.90 19.70 5.71
C ILE A 873 4.24 20.20 5.14
N PRO A 874 4.65 21.46 5.40
CA PRO A 874 5.90 21.98 4.86
C PRO A 874 7.10 21.29 5.51
N LEU A 875 8.03 20.80 4.69
CA LEU A 875 9.28 20.18 5.12
C LEU A 875 10.46 20.85 4.41
N ALA A 876 11.49 21.19 5.20
CA ALA A 876 12.80 21.52 4.67
C ALA A 876 13.50 20.25 4.14
N ALA A 877 14.53 20.42 3.31
CA ALA A 877 15.38 19.32 2.88
C ALA A 877 16.01 18.60 4.09
N GLY A 878 15.85 17.28 4.18
CA GLY A 878 16.25 16.49 5.35
C GLY A 878 15.43 16.73 6.62
N GLY A 879 14.38 17.56 6.56
CA GLY A 879 13.55 17.91 7.70
C GLY A 879 12.54 16.83 8.09
N SER A 880 12.04 16.91 9.33
CA SER A 880 11.02 16.01 9.85
C SER A 880 9.98 16.79 10.66
N ALA A 881 8.71 16.41 10.53
CA ALA A 881 7.59 16.98 11.29
C ALA A 881 6.75 15.87 11.92
N ARG A 882 6.54 15.95 13.23
CA ARG A 882 5.57 15.08 13.93
C ARG A 882 4.22 15.77 14.00
N VAL A 883 3.23 15.19 13.33
CA VAL A 883 1.88 15.75 13.20
C VAL A 883 0.92 14.96 14.09
N THR A 884 0.52 15.55 15.22
CA THR A 884 -0.54 14.98 16.08
C THR A 884 -1.90 15.05 15.38
N LEU A 885 -2.69 13.99 15.52
CA LEU A 885 -4.05 13.86 14.99
C LEU A 885 -5.07 13.88 16.14
N SER A 886 -5.94 14.89 16.16
CA SER A 886 -7.08 14.94 17.08
C SER A 886 -8.28 14.24 16.43
N GLY A 887 -8.91 13.32 17.16
CA GLY A 887 -9.97 12.46 16.60
C GLY A 887 -9.43 11.52 15.52
N GLY A 888 -8.18 11.04 15.65
CA GLY A 888 -7.60 10.07 14.73
C GLY A 888 -8.45 8.79 14.64
N PRO A 889 -8.44 8.08 13.51
CA PRO A 889 -9.24 6.88 13.36
C PRO A 889 -8.78 5.76 14.30
N THR A 890 -9.70 4.85 14.62
CA THR A 890 -9.37 3.59 15.28
C THR A 890 -8.61 2.69 14.31
N TRP A 891 -7.38 2.34 14.68
CA TRP A 891 -6.57 1.34 14.03
C TRP A 891 -7.00 -0.06 14.45
N SER A 892 -7.08 -0.98 13.50
CA SER A 892 -7.30 -2.38 13.75
C SER A 892 -6.09 -2.93 14.49
N LEU A 893 -6.24 -3.33 15.75
CA LEU A 893 -5.28 -4.15 16.49
C LEU A 893 -6.09 -5.30 17.08
N PRO A 894 -5.63 -6.56 17.02
CA PRO A 894 -6.29 -7.67 17.70
C PRO A 894 -6.55 -7.46 19.19
#